data_AF-Q750X0-F1
#
_entry.id   AF-Q750X0-F1
#
_cell.length_a   1.000
_cell.length_b   1.000
_cell.length_c   1.000
_cell.angle_alpha   90.00
_cell.angle_beta   90.00
_cell.angle_gamma   90.00
#
_symmetry.space_group_name_H-M   'P 1'
#
loop_
_entity.id
_entity.type
_entity.pdbx_description
1 polymer ?
#
loop_
_entity_poly.entity_id
_entity_poly.type
_entity_poly.pdbx_seq_one_letter_code
_entity_poly.pdbx_strand_id
1 'polypeptide(L)'
;MADFESVLGGCVDFLQERVFRELPENAVTVCMEREAVGGAEVVAGEWGPLEGVTDKQIRRDMQMNAFRAVVVRVVQGGREDGGYLANLAAVLDCVHWMQAGEGAAGDAAAWANLYFDLTKSAMQFLAVPDGFLAFWPYFESRLAWYLQGQDVVPVRSGENRLVSGIRLPLSRLLYHCNELVRQLEAQSKLNTPRHYMVAHKLQWFMSQLLPASENCNYNKSGELMAQLPETLWAQRGGKLRDARSPSLFRDWTYFVEEFVLDPVGVMVSPLRERQGFEEYTNDIIEFLLEKEQDYYRKVASAVQGPNLIRQDLHRGLIPTQASTNNFREPQDSRHSICASKAAFWKHYSEVYATLEDVMHPLPLELCMEDEHTLNHQLETVEVDTFRKLVLLQITITCNIVDQILRDKAIYRTYVTRYKNVHSGRAIPNDPPTLFKFFSTAVGRIRDFYRVKDPQFFDMLNELLHADESFLFAKAANMAPFKEIAWNTESLGHAPEPACSFKKFGFITMGNKRINDVWKIESGLKRTKDLAKAREIDPTGVYSALQAVAATAGAATDADSRIVKQWQDLRALRFEYLFELAKVDETTGINGLFDPTLIAASREDKDKRISALHEAYIKRHREDLEKAEMYFRQQSEQSEDKGDELSRKRAASTPDSADDLPETKRSRLQSESVPAEHLESAETPDTAKKSEPQEKEQESDDDDDDEAVPEC
;
A
#
# COMPACT_ATOMS: atom_id res chain seq x y z
N MET A 1 10.70 76.45 -21.83
CA MET A 1 10.04 75.28 -21.21
C MET A 1 9.30 74.56 -22.32
N ALA A 2 9.67 73.32 -22.62
CA ALA A 2 8.95 72.51 -23.60
C ALA A 2 7.53 72.23 -23.05
N ASP A 3 6.53 72.25 -23.92
CA ASP A 3 5.16 71.91 -23.55
C ASP A 3 5.09 70.42 -23.17
N PHE A 4 4.66 70.14 -21.95
CA PHE A 4 4.63 68.78 -21.38
C PHE A 4 3.83 67.82 -22.27
N GLU A 5 2.72 68.28 -22.83
CA GLU A 5 1.86 67.47 -23.71
C GLU A 5 2.54 67.16 -25.04
N SER A 6 3.29 68.11 -25.59
CA SER A 6 4.04 67.92 -26.84
C SER A 6 5.17 66.90 -26.67
N VAL A 7 5.89 66.95 -25.54
CA VAL A 7 6.97 65.98 -25.23
C VAL A 7 6.39 64.59 -24.97
N LEU A 8 5.28 64.51 -24.21
CA LEU A 8 4.58 63.26 -23.96
C LEU A 8 4.07 62.63 -25.27
N GLY A 9 3.47 63.43 -26.16
CA GLY A 9 3.04 62.99 -27.49
C GLY A 9 4.19 62.38 -28.29
N GLY A 10 5.34 63.07 -28.33
CA GLY A 10 6.54 62.55 -29.00
C GLY A 10 7.06 61.24 -28.39
N CYS A 11 7.03 61.09 -27.06
CA CYS A 11 7.38 59.83 -26.40
C CYS A 11 6.42 58.68 -26.73
N VAL A 12 5.13 58.96 -26.80
CA VAL A 12 4.12 57.95 -27.15
C VAL A 12 4.33 57.49 -28.60
N ASP A 13 4.49 58.43 -29.53
CA ASP A 13 4.70 58.09 -30.95
C ASP A 13 6.01 57.29 -31.14
N PHE A 14 7.08 57.66 -30.43
CA PHE A 14 8.33 56.90 -30.38
C PHE A 14 8.15 55.46 -29.88
N LEU A 15 7.41 55.27 -28.78
CA LEU A 15 7.11 53.93 -28.26
C LEU A 15 6.26 53.12 -29.24
N GLN A 16 5.26 53.72 -29.87
CA GLN A 16 4.41 53.02 -30.84
C GLN A 16 5.20 52.54 -32.05
N GLU A 17 6.13 53.36 -32.56
CA GLU A 17 6.99 52.98 -33.69
C GLU A 17 7.98 51.87 -33.33
N ARG A 18 8.53 51.88 -32.11
CA ARG A 18 9.61 50.97 -31.71
C ARG A 18 9.13 49.68 -31.06
N VAL A 19 8.11 49.73 -30.20
CA VAL A 19 7.62 48.56 -29.45
C VAL A 19 6.73 47.66 -30.31
N PHE A 20 6.01 48.22 -31.29
CA PHE A 20 5.07 47.46 -32.13
C PHE A 20 5.64 47.03 -33.47
N ARG A 21 6.95 47.19 -33.66
CA ARG A 21 7.62 46.78 -34.90
C ARG A 21 7.83 45.27 -34.90
N GLU A 22 7.18 44.58 -35.85
CA GLU A 22 7.36 43.14 -36.10
C GLU A 22 7.10 42.23 -34.88
N LEU A 23 5.93 42.40 -34.25
CA LEU A 23 5.52 41.53 -33.15
C LEU A 23 5.27 40.08 -33.60
N PRO A 24 5.70 39.09 -32.82
CA PRO A 24 5.44 37.69 -33.14
C PRO A 24 3.97 37.34 -32.89
N GLU A 25 3.40 36.46 -33.73
CA GLU A 25 1.98 36.03 -33.62
C GLU A 25 1.65 35.39 -32.25
N ASN A 26 2.66 34.79 -31.61
CA ASN A 26 2.54 34.12 -30.32
C ASN A 26 2.92 35.01 -29.12
N ALA A 27 3.01 36.35 -29.29
CA ALA A 27 3.41 37.30 -28.25
C ALA A 27 2.63 37.17 -26.93
N VAL A 28 1.33 36.85 -27.00
CA VAL A 28 0.47 36.64 -25.83
C VAL A 28 0.89 35.38 -25.05
N THR A 29 1.38 34.34 -25.74
CA THR A 29 1.70 33.04 -25.13
C THR A 29 3.16 32.87 -24.76
N VAL A 30 4.09 33.54 -25.46
CA VAL A 30 5.54 33.33 -25.32
C VAL A 30 6.24 34.63 -24.94
N CYS A 31 7.09 34.59 -23.91
CA CYS A 31 7.88 35.71 -23.41
C CYS A 31 8.71 36.32 -24.54
N MET A 32 8.51 37.61 -24.81
CA MET A 32 9.32 38.28 -25.81
C MET A 32 10.69 38.64 -25.22
N GLU A 33 11.73 38.33 -25.98
CA GLU A 33 13.11 38.59 -25.57
C GLU A 33 13.40 40.09 -25.51
N ARG A 34 14.32 40.48 -24.63
CA ARG A 34 14.73 41.87 -24.42
C ARG A 34 15.12 42.59 -25.71
N GLU A 35 15.76 41.89 -26.64
CA GLU A 35 16.22 42.46 -27.92
C GLU A 35 15.08 42.66 -28.91
N ALA A 36 14.02 41.85 -28.82
CA ALA A 36 12.85 41.91 -29.69
C ALA A 36 11.86 43.00 -29.28
N VAL A 37 11.77 43.34 -27.98
CA VAL A 37 10.80 44.33 -27.47
C VAL A 37 11.44 45.70 -27.33
N GLY A 38 11.13 46.62 -28.26
CA GLY A 38 11.51 48.04 -28.18
C GLY A 38 13.00 48.34 -28.43
N GLY A 39 13.88 47.33 -28.40
CA GLY A 39 15.32 47.47 -28.63
C GLY A 39 16.10 48.10 -27.46
N ALA A 40 17.42 48.10 -27.56
CA ALA A 40 18.32 48.55 -26.49
C ALA A 40 18.09 50.02 -26.08
N GLU A 41 17.74 50.88 -27.03
CA GLU A 41 17.45 52.32 -26.80
C GLU A 41 16.23 52.53 -25.88
N VAL A 42 15.16 51.76 -26.10
CA VAL A 42 13.94 51.86 -25.28
C VAL A 42 14.23 51.35 -23.88
N VAL A 43 14.85 50.17 -23.75
CA VAL A 43 15.16 49.52 -22.46
C VAL A 43 16.18 50.31 -21.64
N ALA A 44 17.11 51.02 -22.29
CA ALA A 44 18.06 51.91 -21.62
C ALA A 44 17.44 53.25 -21.20
N GLY A 45 16.22 53.57 -21.65
CA GLY A 45 15.57 54.85 -21.37
C GLY A 45 16.14 56.03 -22.15
N GLU A 46 16.87 55.77 -23.25
CA GLU A 46 17.53 56.77 -24.10
C GLU A 46 16.61 57.21 -25.25
N TRP A 47 15.46 57.81 -24.91
CA TRP A 47 14.45 58.16 -25.90
C TRP A 47 14.74 59.54 -26.50
N GLY A 48 14.78 59.63 -27.83
CA GLY A 48 15.05 60.88 -28.57
C GLY A 48 14.22 62.09 -28.13
N PRO A 49 12.89 61.96 -27.89
CA PRO A 49 12.06 63.07 -27.38
C PRO A 49 12.45 63.61 -26.00
N LEU A 50 13.26 62.87 -25.24
CA LEU A 50 13.69 63.20 -23.87
C LEU A 50 15.13 63.75 -23.79
N GLU A 51 15.84 63.88 -24.92
CA GLU A 51 17.22 64.39 -24.96
C GLU A 51 17.36 65.79 -24.32
N GLY A 52 16.32 66.63 -24.44
CA GLY A 52 16.28 67.97 -23.85
C GLY A 52 15.90 68.04 -22.37
N VAL A 53 15.56 66.92 -21.73
CA VAL A 53 15.12 66.87 -20.31
C VAL A 53 16.27 66.40 -19.42
N THR A 54 16.88 67.32 -18.69
CA THR A 54 18.05 67.04 -17.84
C THR A 54 17.67 66.53 -16.44
N ASP A 55 16.44 66.76 -15.99
CA ASP A 55 15.95 66.26 -14.71
C ASP A 55 15.54 64.79 -14.83
N LYS A 56 16.22 63.92 -14.06
CA LYS A 56 16.00 62.47 -14.05
C LYS A 56 14.59 62.08 -13.57
N GLN A 57 14.04 62.80 -12.60
CA GLN A 57 12.71 62.52 -12.05
C GLN A 57 11.64 62.86 -13.09
N ILE A 58 11.73 64.04 -13.70
CA ILE A 58 10.79 64.48 -14.74
C ILE A 58 10.88 63.53 -15.94
N ARG A 59 12.09 63.13 -16.35
CA ARG A 59 12.30 62.17 -17.44
C ARG A 59 11.61 60.84 -17.15
N ARG A 60 11.80 60.28 -15.95
CA ARG A 60 11.17 59.02 -15.53
C ARG A 60 9.64 59.13 -15.51
N ASP A 61 9.11 60.19 -14.91
CA ASP A 61 7.65 60.39 -14.83
C ASP A 61 7.05 60.54 -16.24
N MET A 62 7.77 61.16 -17.18
CA MET A 62 7.38 61.23 -18.59
C MET A 62 7.35 59.86 -19.27
N GLN A 63 8.36 59.03 -19.03
CA GLN A 63 8.42 57.67 -19.58
C GLN A 63 7.27 56.80 -19.06
N MET A 64 7.00 56.86 -17.75
CA MET A 64 5.90 56.11 -17.14
C MET A 64 4.53 56.57 -17.65
N ASN A 65 4.33 57.88 -17.81
CA ASN A 65 3.11 58.43 -18.37
C ASN A 65 2.94 58.10 -19.87
N ALA A 66 4.04 58.01 -20.63
CA ALA A 66 4.00 57.57 -22.02
C ALA A 66 3.48 56.14 -22.12
N PHE A 67 3.99 55.19 -21.31
CA PHE A 67 3.46 53.82 -21.30
C PHE A 67 1.97 53.75 -20.93
N ARG A 68 1.52 54.54 -19.94
CA ARG A 68 0.09 54.64 -19.61
C ARG A 68 -0.74 55.12 -20.81
N ALA A 69 -0.27 56.16 -21.50
CA ALA A 69 -0.95 56.69 -22.68
C ALA A 69 -0.95 55.70 -23.85
N VAL A 70 0.14 54.94 -24.06
CA VAL A 70 0.22 53.88 -25.08
C VAL A 70 -0.82 52.80 -24.81
N VAL A 71 -0.96 52.30 -23.58
CA VAL A 71 -1.98 51.28 -23.25
C VAL A 71 -3.39 51.76 -23.61
N VAL A 72 -3.73 53.02 -23.27
CA VAL A 72 -5.03 53.60 -23.61
C VAL A 72 -5.20 53.69 -25.14
N ARG A 73 -4.19 54.14 -25.89
CA ARG A 73 -4.24 54.22 -27.35
C ARG A 73 -4.38 52.84 -28.01
N VAL A 74 -3.65 51.82 -27.53
CA VAL A 74 -3.73 50.44 -28.04
C VAL A 74 -5.14 49.88 -27.89
N VAL A 75 -5.75 50.09 -26.73
CA VAL A 75 -7.11 49.62 -26.45
C VAL A 75 -8.15 50.38 -27.30
N GLN A 76 -8.01 51.70 -27.43
CA GLN A 76 -8.96 52.53 -28.17
C GLN A 76 -8.88 52.32 -29.69
N GLY A 77 -7.68 52.12 -30.24
CA GLY A 77 -7.47 51.91 -31.68
C GLY A 77 -7.62 50.46 -32.14
N GLY A 78 -7.58 49.48 -31.22
CA GLY A 78 -7.34 48.08 -31.54
C GLY A 78 -8.55 47.15 -31.65
N ARG A 79 -9.79 47.65 -31.47
CA ARG A 79 -10.99 46.78 -31.50
C ARG A 79 -11.33 46.20 -32.88
N GLU A 80 -10.78 46.75 -33.97
CA GLU A 80 -11.14 46.36 -35.34
C GLU A 80 -10.17 45.34 -35.99
N ASP A 81 -8.89 45.32 -35.59
CA ASP A 81 -7.83 44.55 -36.30
C ASP A 81 -7.28 43.32 -35.54
N GLY A 82 -7.76 43.02 -34.32
CA GLY A 82 -7.39 41.82 -33.54
C GLY A 82 -5.95 41.79 -32.98
N GLY A 83 -5.01 42.57 -33.53
CA GLY A 83 -3.60 42.63 -33.09
C GLY A 83 -3.35 43.39 -31.77
N TYR A 84 -4.39 43.97 -31.16
CA TYR A 84 -4.25 44.80 -29.95
C TYR A 84 -3.80 44.01 -28.71
N LEU A 85 -4.12 42.71 -28.64
CA LEU A 85 -3.66 41.83 -27.56
C LEU A 85 -2.15 41.61 -27.60
N ALA A 86 -1.58 41.43 -28.78
CA ALA A 86 -0.13 41.33 -28.98
C ALA A 86 0.56 42.65 -28.62
N ASN A 87 -0.01 43.78 -29.04
CA ASN A 87 0.49 45.10 -28.66
C ASN A 87 0.46 45.31 -27.15
N LEU A 88 -0.60 44.87 -26.46
CA LEU A 88 -0.73 44.95 -25.01
C LEU A 88 0.33 44.11 -24.30
N ALA A 89 0.56 42.87 -24.76
CA ALA A 89 1.63 42.02 -24.27
C ALA A 89 3.01 42.68 -24.46
N ALA A 90 3.25 43.30 -25.61
CA ALA A 90 4.52 43.97 -25.91
C ALA A 90 4.80 45.15 -25.00
N VAL A 91 3.78 45.97 -24.70
CA VAL A 91 3.92 47.06 -23.73
C VAL A 91 4.28 46.54 -22.34
N LEU A 92 3.60 45.50 -21.88
CA LEU A 92 3.84 44.94 -20.54
C LEU A 92 5.23 44.27 -20.43
N ASP A 93 5.60 43.44 -21.42
CA ASP A 93 6.94 42.83 -21.51
C ASP A 93 8.03 43.92 -21.56
N CYS A 94 7.81 45.01 -22.31
CA CYS A 94 8.76 46.13 -22.36
C CYS A 94 8.99 46.77 -20.99
N VAL A 95 7.92 47.00 -20.22
CA VAL A 95 8.01 47.61 -18.89
C VAL A 95 8.69 46.66 -17.89
N HIS A 96 8.50 45.35 -18.01
CA HIS A 96 9.25 44.38 -17.22
C HIS A 96 10.75 44.43 -17.55
N TRP A 97 11.13 44.50 -18.82
CA TRP A 97 12.55 44.64 -19.21
C TRP A 97 13.17 45.97 -18.76
N MET A 98 12.39 47.06 -18.67
CA MET A 98 12.83 48.32 -18.05
C MET A 98 13.16 48.15 -16.56
N GLN A 99 12.40 47.34 -15.82
CA GLN A 99 12.69 46.99 -14.42
C GLN A 99 14.01 46.19 -14.29
N ALA A 100 14.26 45.27 -15.23
CA ALA A 100 15.43 44.38 -15.21
C ALA A 100 16.73 45.02 -15.75
N GLY A 101 16.69 46.28 -16.20
CA GLY A 101 17.83 46.96 -16.81
C GLY A 101 18.97 47.31 -15.83
N GLU A 102 20.22 47.09 -16.26
CA GLU A 102 21.44 47.27 -15.45
C GLU A 102 21.75 48.74 -15.07
N GLY A 103 21.14 49.72 -15.75
CA GLY A 103 21.46 51.15 -15.59
C GLY A 103 20.72 51.89 -14.46
N ALA A 104 19.68 51.30 -13.86
CA ALA A 104 18.76 52.03 -12.97
C ALA A 104 18.24 51.18 -11.79
N ALA A 105 19.14 50.51 -11.06
CA ALA A 105 18.78 49.70 -9.89
C ALA A 105 17.98 50.48 -8.81
N GLY A 106 18.08 51.82 -8.78
CA GLY A 106 17.28 52.69 -7.91
C GLY A 106 15.82 52.90 -8.34
N ASP A 107 15.47 52.64 -9.60
CA ASP A 107 14.13 52.85 -10.17
C ASP A 107 13.33 51.56 -10.39
N ALA A 108 13.94 50.38 -10.13
CA ALA A 108 13.31 49.07 -10.33
C ALA A 108 11.94 48.94 -9.63
N ALA A 109 11.83 49.45 -8.39
CA ALA A 109 10.57 49.45 -7.65
C ALA A 109 9.47 50.29 -8.33
N ALA A 110 9.84 51.40 -8.99
CA ALA A 110 8.88 52.26 -9.67
C ALA A 110 8.40 51.61 -10.99
N TRP A 111 9.30 50.94 -11.73
CA TRP A 111 8.95 50.14 -12.90
C TRP A 111 8.09 48.93 -12.55
N ALA A 112 8.41 48.22 -11.46
CA ALA A 112 7.57 47.14 -10.94
C ALA A 112 6.16 47.63 -10.59
N ASN A 113 6.04 48.76 -9.87
CA ASN A 113 4.74 49.35 -9.55
C ASN A 113 3.96 49.72 -10.84
N LEU A 114 4.64 50.27 -11.85
CA LEU A 114 4.02 50.56 -13.14
C LEU A 114 3.57 49.28 -13.84
N TYR A 115 4.37 48.21 -13.85
CA TYR A 115 4.02 46.92 -14.46
C TYR A 115 2.71 46.35 -13.90
N PHE A 116 2.54 46.39 -12.56
CA PHE A 116 1.31 45.97 -11.90
C PHE A 116 0.13 46.93 -12.18
N ASP A 117 0.36 48.25 -12.18
CA ASP A 117 -0.68 49.25 -12.51
C ASP A 117 -1.14 49.13 -13.98
N LEU A 118 -0.23 48.86 -14.92
CA LEU A 118 -0.56 48.63 -16.34
C LEU A 118 -1.23 47.28 -16.53
N THR A 119 -0.81 46.23 -15.81
CA THR A 119 -1.52 44.93 -15.79
C THR A 119 -2.97 45.12 -15.35
N LYS A 120 -3.19 45.88 -14.26
CA LYS A 120 -4.54 46.23 -13.81
C LYS A 120 -5.31 46.98 -14.92
N SER A 121 -4.68 47.97 -15.54
CA SER A 121 -5.31 48.75 -16.61
C SER A 121 -5.68 47.87 -17.81
N ALA A 122 -4.78 46.96 -18.21
CA ALA A 122 -5.02 45.95 -19.24
C ALA A 122 -6.27 45.12 -18.90
N MET A 123 -6.36 44.56 -17.69
CA MET A 123 -7.53 43.79 -17.25
C MET A 123 -8.84 44.59 -17.31
N GLN A 124 -8.82 45.88 -16.96
CA GLN A 124 -10.00 46.76 -17.01
C GLN A 124 -10.52 47.00 -18.42
N PHE A 125 -9.63 46.95 -19.42
CA PHE A 125 -9.96 47.26 -20.81
C PHE A 125 -10.37 46.05 -21.64
N LEU A 126 -10.04 44.84 -21.19
CA LEU A 126 -10.40 43.59 -21.86
C LEU A 126 -11.90 43.33 -21.75
N ALA A 127 -12.52 42.93 -22.85
CA ALA A 127 -13.91 42.49 -22.85
C ALA A 127 -14.02 41.16 -22.11
N VAL A 128 -14.92 41.08 -21.13
CA VAL A 128 -15.23 39.85 -20.39
C VAL A 128 -16.44 39.17 -21.06
N PRO A 129 -16.42 37.84 -21.29
CA PRO A 129 -15.36 36.91 -20.93
C PRO A 129 -14.29 36.71 -22.02
N ASP A 130 -14.62 36.87 -23.30
CA ASP A 130 -13.80 36.35 -24.41
C ASP A 130 -12.44 37.04 -24.58
N GLY A 131 -12.39 38.37 -24.56
CA GLY A 131 -11.13 39.12 -24.69
C GLY A 131 -10.20 38.86 -23.50
N PHE A 132 -10.77 38.69 -22.31
CA PHE A 132 -10.03 38.35 -21.10
C PHE A 132 -9.43 36.94 -21.18
N LEU A 133 -10.22 35.95 -21.60
CA LEU A 133 -9.78 34.57 -21.76
C LEU A 133 -8.75 34.41 -22.88
N ALA A 134 -8.89 35.15 -23.99
CA ALA A 134 -7.92 35.18 -25.07
C ALA A 134 -6.57 35.75 -24.65
N PHE A 135 -6.56 36.75 -23.74
CA PHE A 135 -5.33 37.33 -23.20
C PHE A 135 -4.75 36.52 -22.03
N TRP A 136 -5.54 35.67 -21.38
CA TRP A 136 -5.15 34.93 -20.18
C TRP A 136 -3.81 34.16 -20.27
N PRO A 137 -3.46 33.51 -21.39
CA PRO A 137 -2.16 32.83 -21.54
C PRO A 137 -0.94 33.73 -21.24
N TYR A 138 -1.08 35.05 -21.37
CA TYR A 138 -0.07 36.01 -20.97
C TYR A 138 0.22 35.93 -19.46
N PHE A 139 -0.81 35.95 -18.62
CA PHE A 139 -0.63 35.90 -17.16
C PHE A 139 -0.02 34.57 -16.70
N GLU A 140 -0.40 33.47 -17.34
CA GLU A 140 0.13 32.13 -17.01
C GLU A 140 1.62 32.01 -17.37
N SER A 141 2.01 32.48 -18.56
CA SER A 141 3.40 32.42 -19.01
C SER A 141 4.33 33.38 -18.26
N ARG A 142 3.82 34.54 -17.79
CA ARG A 142 4.60 35.56 -17.07
C ARG A 142 4.44 35.51 -15.55
N LEU A 143 3.86 34.46 -14.98
CA LEU A 143 3.63 34.34 -13.54
C LEU A 143 4.89 34.65 -12.71
N ALA A 144 6.06 34.13 -13.13
CA ALA A 144 7.32 34.34 -12.44
C ALA A 144 7.73 35.82 -12.32
N TRP A 145 7.36 36.67 -13.29
CA TRP A 145 7.64 38.11 -13.26
C TRP A 145 6.78 38.83 -12.22
N TYR A 146 5.56 38.37 -12.00
CA TYR A 146 4.74 38.89 -10.90
C TYR A 146 5.30 38.46 -9.53
N LEU A 147 5.76 37.21 -9.40
CA LEU A 147 6.37 36.69 -8.17
C LEU A 147 7.69 37.39 -7.79
N GLN A 148 8.36 38.03 -8.76
CA GLN A 148 9.56 38.85 -8.56
C GLN A 148 9.30 40.13 -7.75
N GLY A 149 8.09 40.67 -7.81
CA GLY A 149 7.75 41.91 -7.11
C GLY A 149 8.67 43.06 -7.52
N GLN A 150 9.32 43.70 -6.55
CA GLN A 150 10.19 44.87 -6.76
C GLN A 150 11.67 44.53 -6.93
N ASP A 151 12.05 43.25 -6.81
CA ASP A 151 13.43 42.85 -6.95
C ASP A 151 13.87 42.84 -8.43
N VAL A 152 15.18 42.96 -8.67
CA VAL A 152 15.76 42.90 -10.02
C VAL A 152 16.19 41.48 -10.40
N VAL A 153 16.47 40.64 -9.40
CA VAL A 153 16.92 39.27 -9.61
C VAL A 153 15.71 38.37 -9.88
N PRO A 154 15.72 37.57 -10.95
CA PRO A 154 14.64 36.65 -11.27
C PRO A 154 14.45 35.62 -10.15
N VAL A 155 13.19 35.22 -9.96
CA VAL A 155 12.78 34.30 -8.89
C VAL A 155 12.99 32.86 -9.35
N ARG A 156 13.48 32.00 -8.46
CA ARG A 156 13.60 30.57 -8.75
C ARG A 156 12.22 29.91 -8.69
N SER A 157 12.05 28.78 -9.38
CA SER A 157 10.79 28.03 -9.34
C SER A 157 10.42 27.68 -7.89
N GLY A 158 9.22 28.07 -7.45
CA GLY A 158 8.71 27.83 -6.09
C GLY A 158 9.04 28.92 -5.06
N GLU A 159 9.88 29.90 -5.41
CA GLU A 159 10.10 31.09 -4.58
C GLU A 159 9.03 32.16 -4.88
N ASN A 160 8.74 33.00 -3.89
CA ASN A 160 7.86 34.16 -4.01
C ASN A 160 8.45 35.32 -3.20
N ARG A 161 8.71 36.45 -3.86
CA ARG A 161 9.30 37.65 -3.22
C ARG A 161 8.27 38.70 -2.85
N LEU A 162 6.99 38.44 -3.11
CA LEU A 162 5.89 39.29 -2.68
C LEU A 162 5.71 39.13 -1.17
N VAL A 163 6.10 40.17 -0.42
CA VAL A 163 6.12 40.16 1.05
C VAL A 163 4.71 40.07 1.64
N SER A 164 3.70 40.68 1.01
CA SER A 164 2.31 40.65 1.48
C SER A 164 1.33 41.17 0.43
N GLY A 165 0.10 40.63 0.42
CA GLY A 165 -1.00 41.09 -0.43
C GLY A 165 -1.49 42.51 -0.15
N ILE A 166 -1.17 43.09 1.02
CA ILE A 166 -1.61 44.46 1.38
C ILE A 166 -0.58 45.54 1.01
N ARG A 167 0.62 45.16 0.54
CA ARG A 167 1.68 46.10 0.17
C ARG A 167 1.79 46.26 -1.35
N LEU A 168 2.38 47.36 -1.78
CA LEU A 168 2.76 47.54 -3.18
C LEU A 168 3.85 46.53 -3.55
N PRO A 169 3.89 46.05 -4.81
CA PRO A 169 3.08 46.47 -5.96
C PRO A 169 1.71 45.77 -6.09
N LEU A 170 1.46 44.74 -5.27
CA LEU A 170 0.38 43.78 -5.46
C LEU A 170 -1.02 44.29 -5.02
N SER A 171 -1.09 45.11 -3.98
CA SER A 171 -2.36 45.46 -3.31
C SER A 171 -3.43 46.07 -4.22
N ARG A 172 -3.04 46.94 -5.17
CA ARG A 172 -3.98 47.57 -6.11
C ARG A 172 -4.52 46.60 -7.14
N LEU A 173 -3.68 45.66 -7.60
CA LEU A 173 -4.07 44.62 -8.54
C LEU A 173 -5.02 43.64 -7.85
N LEU A 174 -4.68 43.15 -6.65
CA LEU A 174 -5.56 42.26 -5.87
C LEU A 174 -6.90 42.91 -5.56
N TYR A 175 -6.94 44.19 -5.18
CA TYR A 175 -8.19 44.89 -4.96
C TYR A 175 -9.07 44.88 -6.22
N HIS A 176 -8.48 45.13 -7.39
CA HIS A 176 -9.22 45.09 -8.64
C HIS A 176 -9.71 43.69 -9.00
N CYS A 177 -8.84 42.68 -8.89
CA CYS A 177 -9.22 41.29 -9.16
C CYS A 177 -10.34 40.81 -8.23
N ASN A 178 -10.26 41.12 -6.93
CA ASN A 178 -11.32 40.81 -5.96
C ASN A 178 -12.63 41.52 -6.31
N GLU A 179 -12.56 42.80 -6.69
CA GLU A 179 -13.76 43.54 -7.09
C GLU A 179 -14.38 42.99 -8.37
N LEU A 180 -13.57 42.57 -9.35
CA LEU A 180 -14.04 41.94 -10.57
C LEU A 180 -14.70 40.57 -10.29
N VAL A 181 -14.09 39.74 -9.45
CA VAL A 181 -14.70 38.48 -9.00
C VAL A 181 -16.03 38.74 -8.29
N ARG A 182 -16.08 39.72 -7.38
CA ARG A 182 -17.30 40.11 -6.68
C ARG A 182 -18.40 40.60 -7.63
N GLN A 183 -18.03 41.32 -8.68
CA GLN A 183 -18.98 41.78 -9.71
C GLN A 183 -19.51 40.59 -10.53
N LEU A 184 -18.65 39.64 -10.91
CA LEU A 184 -19.06 38.40 -11.58
C LEU A 184 -19.98 37.55 -10.69
N GLU A 185 -19.69 37.46 -9.39
CA GLU A 185 -20.56 36.77 -8.42
C GLU A 185 -21.90 37.47 -8.24
N ALA A 186 -21.92 38.80 -8.15
CA ALA A 186 -23.15 39.59 -8.04
C ALA A 186 -24.02 39.51 -9.30
N GLN A 187 -23.40 39.28 -10.46
CA GLN A 187 -24.08 39.09 -11.75
C GLN A 187 -24.30 37.61 -12.10
N SER A 188 -24.13 36.69 -11.14
CA SER A 188 -24.23 35.22 -11.30
C SER A 188 -25.42 34.75 -12.14
N LYS A 189 -26.56 35.45 -12.04
CA LYS A 189 -27.76 35.25 -12.86
C LYS A 189 -27.52 35.14 -14.36
N LEU A 190 -26.61 35.97 -14.90
CA LEU A 190 -26.36 36.06 -16.34
C LEU A 190 -25.04 35.42 -16.76
N ASN A 191 -24.38 34.72 -15.83
CA ASN A 191 -23.08 34.12 -16.11
C ASN A 191 -23.24 32.89 -17.00
N THR A 192 -22.47 32.88 -18.08
CA THR A 192 -22.21 31.68 -18.88
C THR A 192 -21.04 30.88 -18.26
N PRO A 193 -20.82 29.61 -18.65
CA PRO A 193 -19.65 28.84 -18.22
C PRO A 193 -18.31 29.58 -18.40
N ARG A 194 -18.16 30.38 -19.47
CA ARG A 194 -16.95 31.21 -19.67
C ARG A 194 -16.75 32.27 -18.59
N HIS A 195 -17.81 32.83 -18.02
CA HIS A 195 -17.71 33.78 -16.91
C HIS A 195 -17.20 33.10 -15.65
N TYR A 196 -17.66 31.88 -15.35
CA TYR A 196 -17.12 31.07 -14.26
C TYR A 196 -15.66 30.70 -14.49
N MET A 197 -15.27 30.43 -15.74
CA MET A 197 -13.87 30.22 -16.10
C MET A 197 -13.01 31.45 -15.81
N VAL A 198 -13.47 32.66 -16.15
CA VAL A 198 -12.78 33.93 -15.81
C VAL A 198 -12.63 34.08 -14.30
N ALA A 199 -13.70 33.86 -13.53
CA ALA A 199 -13.66 33.95 -12.06
C ALA A 199 -12.66 32.94 -11.46
N HIS A 200 -12.69 31.68 -11.92
CA HIS A 200 -11.75 30.64 -11.52
C HIS A 200 -10.31 31.03 -11.85
N LYS A 201 -10.04 31.47 -13.08
CA LYS A 201 -8.72 31.90 -13.53
C LYS A 201 -8.18 33.05 -12.67
N LEU A 202 -9.00 34.06 -12.37
CA LEU A 202 -8.65 35.17 -11.48
C LEU A 202 -8.34 34.71 -10.06
N GLN A 203 -9.22 33.92 -9.45
CA GLN A 203 -9.01 33.38 -8.10
C GLN A 203 -7.75 32.51 -8.03
N TRP A 204 -7.54 31.66 -9.03
CA TRP A 204 -6.34 30.83 -9.17
C TRP A 204 -5.07 31.68 -9.24
N PHE A 205 -5.04 32.68 -10.12
CA PHE A 205 -3.90 33.59 -10.26
C PHE A 205 -3.61 34.34 -8.96
N MET A 206 -4.64 34.90 -8.32
CA MET A 206 -4.47 35.54 -7.01
C MET A 206 -3.91 34.58 -5.97
N SER A 207 -4.35 33.32 -5.96
CA SER A 207 -3.87 32.32 -5.00
C SER A 207 -2.40 31.92 -5.22
N GLN A 208 -1.93 31.98 -6.47
CA GLN A 208 -0.54 31.71 -6.84
C GLN A 208 0.38 32.89 -6.50
N LEU A 209 -0.10 34.13 -6.58
CA LEU A 209 0.69 35.32 -6.26
C LEU A 209 1.02 35.45 -4.77
N LEU A 210 0.26 34.77 -3.91
CA LEU A 210 0.43 34.84 -2.46
C LEU A 210 0.94 33.49 -1.93
N PRO A 211 1.85 33.46 -0.95
CA PRO A 211 2.18 32.23 -0.25
C PRO A 211 0.95 31.62 0.44
N ALA A 212 0.88 30.29 0.56
CA ALA A 212 -0.23 29.61 1.24
C ALA A 212 -0.38 30.00 2.73
N SER A 213 0.72 30.38 3.37
CA SER A 213 0.76 30.84 4.76
C SER A 213 0.30 32.29 4.94
N GLU A 214 0.12 33.05 3.85
CA GLU A 214 -0.24 34.45 3.94
C GLU A 214 -1.71 34.63 4.34
N ASN A 215 -1.95 35.59 5.23
CA ASN A 215 -3.23 35.80 5.89
C ASN A 215 -4.41 36.13 4.96
N CYS A 216 -4.13 36.61 3.74
CA CYS A 216 -5.14 36.92 2.73
C CYS A 216 -5.33 35.79 1.70
N ASN A 217 -4.56 34.70 1.77
CA ASN A 217 -4.63 33.59 0.82
C ASN A 217 -5.46 32.38 1.33
N TYR A 218 -5.97 32.46 2.55
CA TYR A 218 -6.91 31.48 3.09
C TYR A 218 -8.06 32.18 3.82
N ASN A 219 -9.26 31.59 3.73
CA ASN A 219 -10.43 32.17 4.39
C ASN A 219 -10.29 32.06 5.92
N LYS A 220 -10.37 33.20 6.61
CA LYS A 220 -10.37 33.33 8.08
C LYS A 220 -11.76 33.45 8.68
N SER A 221 -12.82 33.58 7.88
CA SER A 221 -14.18 33.60 8.42
C SER A 221 -14.50 32.25 9.07
N GLY A 222 -15.34 32.32 10.10
CA GLY A 222 -15.96 31.15 10.72
C GLY A 222 -17.16 30.63 9.92
N GLU A 223 -17.56 31.33 8.85
CA GLU A 223 -18.62 30.91 7.93
C GLU A 223 -18.00 30.05 6.83
N LEU A 224 -18.58 28.88 6.56
CA LEU A 224 -18.10 28.01 5.48
C LEU A 224 -18.62 28.50 4.11
N MET A 225 -19.87 28.99 4.04
CA MET A 225 -20.43 29.59 2.84
C MET A 225 -21.40 30.72 3.23
N ALA A 226 -21.11 31.96 2.84
CA ALA A 226 -21.91 33.10 3.27
C ALA A 226 -23.32 33.13 2.63
N GLN A 227 -23.42 32.81 1.33
CA GLN A 227 -24.66 32.78 0.56
C GLN A 227 -24.54 31.82 -0.63
N LEU A 228 -25.65 31.21 -1.03
CA LEU A 228 -25.74 30.57 -2.35
C LEU A 228 -25.66 31.63 -3.46
N PRO A 229 -25.03 31.33 -4.61
CA PRO A 229 -25.04 32.20 -5.79
C PRO A 229 -26.47 32.59 -6.16
N GLU A 230 -26.68 33.81 -6.64
CA GLU A 230 -28.01 34.20 -7.09
C GLU A 230 -28.29 33.57 -8.46
N THR A 231 -29.28 32.68 -8.55
CA THR A 231 -29.73 32.12 -9.84
C THR A 231 -30.94 32.87 -10.37
N LEU A 232 -31.17 32.84 -11.69
CA LEU A 232 -32.36 33.43 -12.31
C LEU A 232 -33.64 32.66 -11.98
N TRP A 233 -33.52 31.38 -11.65
CA TRP A 233 -34.66 30.48 -11.60
C TRP A 233 -35.01 30.01 -10.19
N ALA A 234 -34.19 30.31 -9.18
CA ALA A 234 -34.55 30.14 -7.78
C ALA A 234 -35.35 31.36 -7.30
N GLN A 235 -36.65 31.18 -7.08
CA GLN A 235 -37.34 32.05 -6.12
C GLN A 235 -36.79 31.68 -4.75
N ARG A 236 -35.94 32.54 -4.15
CA ARG A 236 -35.55 32.39 -2.74
C ARG A 236 -36.84 32.32 -1.93
N GLY A 237 -37.22 31.11 -1.53
CA GLY A 237 -38.32 30.89 -0.63
C GLY A 237 -38.01 31.69 0.62
N GLY A 238 -38.84 32.68 0.95
CA GLY A 238 -38.64 33.43 2.20
C GLY A 238 -38.59 32.42 3.34
N LYS A 239 -37.60 32.54 4.25
CA LYS A 239 -37.34 31.64 5.40
C LYS A 239 -38.59 30.90 5.84
N LEU A 240 -38.80 29.70 5.28
CA LEU A 240 -39.99 28.90 5.53
C LEU A 240 -39.77 28.22 6.87
N ARG A 241 -40.12 28.96 7.93
CA ARG A 241 -40.00 28.55 9.33
C ARG A 241 -40.97 27.45 9.74
N ASP A 242 -41.81 26.94 8.83
CA ASP A 242 -42.74 25.87 9.14
C ASP A 242 -42.09 24.50 8.88
N ALA A 243 -41.90 23.83 10.00
CA ALA A 243 -41.30 22.52 10.16
C ALA A 243 -42.00 21.44 9.32
N ARG A 244 -41.17 20.59 8.70
CA ARG A 244 -41.50 19.30 8.09
C ARG A 244 -42.41 19.39 6.87
N SER A 245 -41.82 19.18 5.69
CA SER A 245 -42.59 18.96 4.47
C SER A 245 -42.69 17.46 4.18
N PRO A 246 -43.74 16.97 3.49
CA PRO A 246 -43.71 15.63 2.91
C PRO A 246 -42.77 15.51 1.69
N SER A 247 -42.06 16.59 1.32
CA SER A 247 -41.25 16.69 0.12
C SER A 247 -39.76 16.69 0.45
N LEU A 248 -39.04 15.71 -0.09
CA LEU A 248 -37.58 15.63 -0.02
C LEU A 248 -36.90 16.90 -0.54
N PHE A 249 -37.48 17.54 -1.56
CA PHE A 249 -36.95 18.80 -2.13
C PHE A 249 -36.93 19.93 -1.10
N ARG A 250 -37.99 20.07 -0.30
CA ARG A 250 -38.06 21.09 0.75
C ARG A 250 -37.13 20.76 1.91
N ASP A 251 -37.04 19.50 2.30
CA ASP A 251 -36.14 19.06 3.37
C ASP A 251 -34.66 19.25 2.98
N TRP A 252 -34.31 18.95 1.73
CA TRP A 252 -32.98 19.20 1.18
C TRP A 252 -32.66 20.70 1.07
N THR A 253 -33.59 21.52 0.58
CA THR A 253 -33.38 22.98 0.52
C THR A 253 -33.17 23.56 1.91
N TYR A 254 -33.95 23.10 2.89
CA TYR A 254 -33.79 23.49 4.28
C TYR A 254 -32.44 23.03 4.88
N PHE A 255 -32.01 21.79 4.59
CA PHE A 255 -30.67 21.31 4.97
C PHE A 255 -29.56 22.22 4.44
N VAL A 256 -29.65 22.58 3.17
CA VAL A 256 -28.66 23.45 2.52
C VAL A 256 -28.66 24.83 3.17
N GLU A 257 -29.82 25.46 3.30
CA GLU A 257 -29.94 26.82 3.83
C GLU A 257 -29.51 26.95 5.30
N GLU A 258 -29.90 26.01 6.16
CA GLU A 258 -29.63 26.11 7.59
C GLU A 258 -28.29 25.50 7.99
N PHE A 259 -27.79 24.45 7.30
CA PHE A 259 -26.61 23.73 7.76
C PHE A 259 -25.44 23.72 6.80
N VAL A 260 -25.65 23.58 5.50
CA VAL A 260 -24.52 23.65 4.56
C VAL A 260 -23.96 25.08 4.51
N LEU A 261 -24.82 26.10 4.57
CA LEU A 261 -24.40 27.50 4.62
C LEU A 261 -23.84 27.91 6.00
N ASP A 262 -24.55 27.61 7.10
CA ASP A 262 -24.17 28.01 8.47
C ASP A 262 -24.06 26.81 9.44
N PRO A 263 -23.09 25.90 9.24
CA PRO A 263 -22.96 24.71 10.08
C PRO A 263 -22.57 25.04 11.53
N VAL A 264 -21.84 26.15 11.71
CA VAL A 264 -21.48 26.68 13.04
C VAL A 264 -22.73 27.20 13.76
N GLY A 265 -23.68 27.81 13.04
CA GLY A 265 -24.98 28.23 13.57
C GLY A 265 -25.77 27.07 14.18
N VAL A 266 -25.88 25.95 13.45
CA VAL A 266 -26.52 24.72 13.96
C VAL A 266 -25.73 24.11 15.11
N MET A 267 -24.40 24.12 15.05
CA MET A 267 -23.54 23.61 16.14
C MET A 267 -23.81 24.32 17.48
N VAL A 268 -24.01 25.65 17.45
CA VAL A 268 -24.20 26.47 18.65
C VAL A 268 -25.68 26.68 19.03
N SER A 269 -26.61 26.12 18.26
CA SER A 269 -28.04 26.29 18.49
C SER A 269 -28.52 25.51 19.74
N PRO A 270 -29.65 25.92 20.34
CA PRO A 270 -30.26 25.21 21.46
C PRO A 270 -30.49 23.72 21.14
N LEU A 271 -30.41 22.87 22.16
CA LEU A 271 -30.53 21.41 22.00
C LEU A 271 -31.81 20.98 21.24
N ARG A 272 -32.93 21.67 21.47
CA ARG A 272 -34.21 21.38 20.81
C ARG A 272 -34.15 21.60 19.29
N GLU A 273 -33.43 22.63 18.83
CA GLU A 273 -33.26 22.93 17.42
C GLU A 273 -32.32 21.90 16.77
N ARG A 274 -31.25 21.50 17.47
CA ARG A 274 -30.35 20.42 17.03
C ARG A 274 -31.05 19.06 16.92
N GLN A 275 -31.96 18.74 17.83
CA GLN A 275 -32.75 17.51 17.77
C GLN A 275 -33.71 17.50 16.58
N GLY A 276 -34.43 18.61 16.34
CA GLY A 276 -35.25 18.75 15.14
C GLY A 276 -34.40 18.63 13.86
N PHE A 277 -33.16 19.12 13.92
CA PHE A 277 -32.20 19.01 12.82
C PHE A 277 -31.76 17.56 12.52
N GLU A 278 -31.47 16.80 13.57
CA GLU A 278 -31.11 15.38 13.48
C GLU A 278 -32.21 14.54 12.83
N GLU A 279 -33.47 14.76 13.20
CA GLU A 279 -34.60 14.01 12.66
C GLU A 279 -34.70 14.14 11.13
N TYR A 280 -34.71 15.36 10.60
CA TYR A 280 -34.87 15.55 9.15
C TYR A 280 -33.63 15.09 8.37
N THR A 281 -32.42 15.28 8.91
CA THR A 281 -31.20 14.86 8.24
C THR A 281 -31.13 13.34 8.17
N ASN A 282 -31.60 12.64 9.22
CA ASN A 282 -31.69 11.18 9.21
C ASN A 282 -32.66 10.67 8.14
N ASP A 283 -33.81 11.32 7.95
CA ASP A 283 -34.79 10.98 6.91
C ASP A 283 -34.15 11.11 5.50
N ILE A 284 -33.42 12.20 5.24
CA ILE A 284 -32.68 12.40 3.97
C ILE A 284 -31.65 11.28 3.76
N ILE A 285 -30.81 10.99 4.77
CA ILE A 285 -29.79 9.94 4.65
C ILE A 285 -30.45 8.58 4.45
N GLU A 286 -31.56 8.29 5.12
CA GLU A 286 -32.24 6.98 5.02
C GLU A 286 -32.78 6.77 3.62
N PHE A 287 -33.48 7.77 3.08
CA PHE A 287 -33.97 7.74 1.71
C PHE A 287 -32.83 7.51 0.70
N LEU A 288 -31.71 8.25 0.83
CA LEU A 288 -30.60 8.14 -0.11
C LEU A 288 -29.88 6.79 -0.02
N LEU A 289 -29.65 6.28 1.20
CA LEU A 289 -29.02 4.98 1.39
C LEU A 289 -29.92 3.83 0.92
N GLU A 290 -31.24 3.96 1.00
CA GLU A 290 -32.18 3.01 0.41
C GLU A 290 -32.03 2.96 -1.12
N LYS A 291 -31.98 4.11 -1.78
CA LYS A 291 -31.77 4.18 -3.24
C LYS A 291 -30.40 3.69 -3.68
N GLU A 292 -29.35 4.01 -2.92
CA GLU A 292 -28.01 3.45 -3.14
C GLU A 292 -28.01 1.93 -2.96
N GLN A 293 -28.70 1.41 -1.94
CA GLN A 293 -28.83 -0.02 -1.72
C GLN A 293 -29.49 -0.70 -2.92
N ASP A 294 -30.53 -0.10 -3.50
CA ASP A 294 -31.19 -0.60 -4.72
C ASP A 294 -30.26 -0.57 -5.94
N TYR A 295 -29.45 0.47 -6.09
CA TYR A 295 -28.42 0.53 -7.11
C TYR A 295 -27.41 -0.62 -6.97
N TYR A 296 -26.82 -0.81 -5.79
CA TYR A 296 -25.87 -1.91 -5.58
C TYR A 296 -26.51 -3.29 -5.67
N ARG A 297 -27.81 -3.44 -5.35
CA ARG A 297 -28.56 -4.68 -5.62
C ARG A 297 -28.66 -4.95 -7.13
N LYS A 298 -28.95 -3.93 -7.96
CA LYS A 298 -28.97 -4.05 -9.43
C LYS A 298 -27.58 -4.35 -10.00
N VAL A 299 -26.53 -3.70 -9.51
CA VAL A 299 -25.15 -3.98 -9.93
C VAL A 299 -24.75 -5.41 -9.56
N ALA A 300 -25.05 -5.83 -8.32
CA ALA A 300 -24.76 -7.19 -7.86
C ALA A 300 -25.52 -8.24 -8.70
N SER A 301 -26.80 -8.02 -9.02
CA SER A 301 -27.58 -8.98 -9.83
C SER A 301 -27.08 -9.06 -11.27
N ALA A 302 -26.70 -7.93 -11.88
CA ALA A 302 -26.11 -7.86 -13.22
C ALA A 302 -24.78 -8.61 -13.32
N VAL A 303 -24.03 -8.71 -12.21
CA VAL A 303 -22.74 -9.41 -12.15
C VAL A 303 -22.92 -10.88 -11.74
N GLN A 304 -23.75 -11.15 -10.73
CA GLN A 304 -23.98 -12.51 -10.21
C GLN A 304 -24.68 -13.41 -11.24
N GLY A 305 -25.65 -12.90 -12.00
CA GLY A 305 -26.38 -13.71 -13.00
C GLY A 305 -25.44 -14.38 -14.02
N PRO A 306 -24.61 -13.62 -14.76
CA PRO A 306 -23.61 -14.19 -15.67
C PRO A 306 -22.59 -15.10 -14.99
N ASN A 307 -22.19 -14.78 -13.75
CA ASN A 307 -21.22 -15.59 -13.01
C ASN A 307 -21.82 -16.95 -12.59
N LEU A 308 -23.08 -17.00 -12.18
CA LEU A 308 -23.79 -18.24 -11.89
C LEU A 308 -23.93 -19.10 -13.16
N ILE A 309 -24.28 -18.50 -14.29
CA ILE A 309 -24.34 -19.20 -15.59
C ILE A 309 -22.96 -19.75 -15.96
N ARG A 310 -21.89 -18.96 -15.82
CA ARG A 310 -20.51 -19.41 -16.06
C ARG A 310 -20.11 -20.55 -15.13
N GLN A 311 -20.49 -20.49 -13.86
CA GLN A 311 -20.22 -21.55 -12.88
C GLN A 311 -20.97 -22.84 -13.23
N ASP A 312 -22.23 -22.74 -13.66
CA ASP A 312 -23.01 -23.89 -14.14
C ASP A 312 -22.43 -24.48 -15.43
N LEU A 313 -21.94 -23.64 -16.34
CA LEU A 313 -21.28 -24.07 -17.59
C LEU A 313 -19.90 -24.70 -17.33
N HIS A 314 -19.16 -24.25 -16.30
CA HIS A 314 -17.79 -24.68 -16.00
C HIS A 314 -17.70 -25.51 -14.71
N ARG A 315 -18.76 -26.26 -14.36
CA ARG A 315 -18.82 -27.09 -13.15
C ARG A 315 -17.53 -27.88 -12.93
N GLY A 316 -16.81 -27.56 -11.85
CA GLY A 316 -15.60 -28.26 -11.39
C GLY A 316 -14.25 -27.57 -11.71
N LEU A 317 -14.22 -26.52 -12.53
CA LEU A 317 -12.96 -25.84 -12.91
C LEU A 317 -12.69 -24.52 -12.18
N ILE A 318 -13.72 -23.88 -11.62
CA ILE A 318 -13.59 -22.58 -10.96
C ILE A 318 -13.98 -22.74 -9.49
N PRO A 319 -13.06 -22.57 -8.53
CA PRO A 319 -13.39 -22.58 -7.11
C PRO A 319 -14.46 -21.54 -6.79
N THR A 320 -15.42 -21.90 -5.93
CA THR A 320 -16.51 -21.04 -5.46
C THR A 320 -16.04 -19.72 -4.83
N GLN A 321 -14.77 -19.61 -4.44
CA GLN A 321 -14.19 -18.37 -3.90
C GLN A 321 -13.62 -17.43 -4.97
N ALA A 322 -13.50 -17.85 -6.23
CA ALA A 322 -13.12 -16.95 -7.33
C ALA A 322 -14.28 -16.03 -7.77
N SER A 323 -15.48 -16.22 -7.23
CA SER A 323 -16.66 -15.40 -7.54
C SER A 323 -16.68 -14.03 -6.84
N THR A 324 -15.81 -13.80 -5.83
CA THR A 324 -15.68 -12.49 -5.16
C THR A 324 -14.69 -11.57 -5.88
N ASN A 325 -13.67 -12.12 -6.54
CA ASN A 325 -12.79 -11.35 -7.41
C ASN A 325 -13.32 -11.40 -8.84
N ASN A 326 -14.24 -10.48 -9.13
CA ASN A 326 -14.64 -10.14 -10.50
C ASN A 326 -13.44 -9.55 -11.25
N PHE A 327 -12.52 -10.40 -11.69
CA PHE A 327 -11.57 -10.00 -12.72
C PHE A 327 -12.36 -9.90 -14.03
N ARG A 328 -13.02 -8.74 -14.23
CA ARG A 328 -13.18 -8.22 -15.59
C ARG A 328 -11.77 -7.84 -15.99
N GLU A 329 -11.21 -8.54 -16.97
CA GLU A 329 -10.11 -7.96 -17.75
C GLU A 329 -10.55 -6.53 -18.10
N PRO A 330 -9.81 -5.48 -17.69
CA PRO A 330 -10.13 -4.14 -18.12
C PRO A 330 -10.11 -4.19 -19.64
N GLN A 331 -11.29 -4.15 -20.26
CA GLN A 331 -11.36 -4.02 -21.70
C GLN A 331 -10.67 -2.70 -21.99
N ASP A 332 -9.50 -2.77 -22.64
CA ASP A 332 -8.84 -1.58 -23.13
C ASP A 332 -9.84 -0.87 -24.05
N SER A 333 -10.41 0.22 -23.55
CA SER A 333 -11.48 0.96 -24.21
C SER A 333 -11.01 1.49 -25.56
N ARG A 334 -9.68 1.61 -25.76
CA ARG A 334 -9.07 2.00 -27.04
C ARG A 334 -9.36 1.00 -28.16
N HIS A 335 -9.60 -0.27 -27.85
CA HIS A 335 -9.93 -1.31 -28.82
C HIS A 335 -11.45 -1.62 -28.91
N SER A 336 -12.27 -1.08 -28.00
CA SER A 336 -13.71 -1.35 -27.91
C SER A 336 -14.62 -0.13 -28.14
N ILE A 337 -14.05 1.08 -28.29
CA ILE A 337 -14.82 2.25 -28.74
C ILE A 337 -15.22 2.03 -30.20
N CYS A 338 -16.47 1.64 -30.41
CA CYS A 338 -17.05 1.61 -31.74
C CYS A 338 -17.00 3.01 -32.36
N ALA A 339 -16.81 3.08 -33.69
CA ALA A 339 -16.74 4.36 -34.41
C ALA A 339 -17.96 5.26 -34.14
N SER A 340 -19.13 4.67 -33.89
CA SER A 340 -20.35 5.40 -33.50
C SER A 340 -20.24 6.10 -32.14
N LYS A 341 -19.55 5.52 -31.15
CA LYS A 341 -19.32 6.18 -29.85
C LYS A 341 -18.32 7.32 -29.98
N ALA A 342 -17.25 7.13 -30.75
CA ALA A 342 -16.30 8.20 -31.03
C ALA A 342 -16.97 9.37 -31.77
N ALA A 343 -17.80 9.08 -32.78
CA ALA A 343 -18.57 10.09 -33.50
C ALA A 343 -19.56 10.83 -32.58
N PHE A 344 -20.25 10.12 -31.69
CA PHE A 344 -21.12 10.72 -30.68
C PHE A 344 -20.35 11.69 -29.78
N TRP A 345 -19.22 11.28 -29.21
CA TRP A 345 -18.44 12.16 -28.31
C TRP A 345 -17.83 13.36 -29.03
N LYS A 346 -17.43 13.20 -30.29
CA LYS A 346 -16.98 14.32 -31.13
C LYS A 346 -18.11 15.33 -31.33
N HIS A 347 -19.29 14.86 -31.75
CA HIS A 347 -20.45 15.72 -31.93
C HIS A 347 -20.89 16.38 -30.62
N TYR A 348 -20.92 15.61 -29.52
CA TYR A 348 -21.21 16.14 -28.19
C TYR A 348 -20.23 17.24 -27.81
N SER A 349 -18.93 17.06 -28.03
CA SER A 349 -17.92 18.08 -27.74
C SER A 349 -18.08 19.34 -28.60
N GLU A 350 -18.43 19.20 -29.88
CA GLU A 350 -18.71 20.33 -30.77
C GLU A 350 -19.93 21.12 -30.28
N VAL A 351 -21.00 20.42 -29.89
CA VAL A 351 -22.20 21.05 -29.31
C VAL A 351 -21.89 21.67 -27.95
N TYR A 352 -21.13 20.99 -27.10
CA TYR A 352 -20.78 21.48 -25.77
C TYR A 352 -19.96 22.77 -25.84
N ALA A 353 -19.02 22.88 -26.79
CA ALA A 353 -18.27 24.11 -27.01
C ALA A 353 -19.18 25.31 -27.35
N THR A 354 -20.30 25.08 -28.06
CA THR A 354 -21.30 26.14 -28.32
C THR A 354 -22.15 26.47 -27.10
N LEU A 355 -22.32 25.53 -26.16
CA LEU A 355 -23.05 25.76 -24.92
C LEU A 355 -22.27 26.64 -23.95
N GLU A 356 -20.93 26.65 -23.98
CA GLU A 356 -20.12 27.51 -23.10
C GLU A 356 -20.41 29.01 -23.23
N ASP A 357 -20.95 29.43 -24.38
CA ASP A 357 -21.34 30.81 -24.69
C ASP A 357 -22.78 31.14 -24.28
N VAL A 358 -23.53 30.15 -23.79
CA VAL A 358 -24.94 30.29 -23.41
C VAL A 358 -25.10 29.99 -21.93
N MET A 359 -26.08 30.63 -21.29
CA MET A 359 -26.45 30.31 -19.92
C MET A 359 -27.09 28.91 -19.87
N HIS A 360 -26.46 27.99 -19.15
CA HIS A 360 -27.00 26.66 -18.87
C HIS A 360 -26.49 26.16 -17.52
N PRO A 361 -27.21 25.24 -16.85
CA PRO A 361 -26.75 24.65 -15.59
C PRO A 361 -25.46 23.85 -15.79
N LEU A 362 -24.60 23.85 -14.78
CA LEU A 362 -23.32 23.13 -14.83
C LEU A 362 -23.54 21.60 -14.75
N PRO A 363 -22.62 20.80 -15.32
CA PRO A 363 -22.66 19.35 -15.13
C PRO A 363 -22.64 19.01 -13.63
N LEU A 364 -23.50 18.07 -13.22
CA LEU A 364 -23.64 17.61 -11.83
C LEU A 364 -24.24 18.65 -10.85
N GLU A 365 -24.81 19.75 -11.35
CA GLU A 365 -25.58 20.68 -10.52
C GLU A 365 -26.92 20.06 -10.08
N LEU A 366 -27.21 20.12 -8.78
CA LEU A 366 -28.50 19.70 -8.23
C LEU A 366 -29.54 20.77 -8.55
N CYS A 367 -30.70 20.35 -9.06
CA CYS A 367 -31.77 21.29 -9.37
C CYS A 367 -32.45 21.77 -8.08
N MET A 368 -32.10 22.96 -7.60
CA MET A 368 -32.71 23.55 -6.40
C MET A 368 -34.00 24.34 -6.69
N GLU A 369 -34.50 24.26 -7.93
CA GLU A 369 -35.55 25.15 -8.45
C GLU A 369 -36.82 24.37 -8.79
N ASP A 370 -36.66 23.15 -9.29
CA ASP A 370 -37.76 22.25 -9.66
C ASP A 370 -37.72 20.95 -8.86
N GLU A 371 -38.76 20.73 -8.07
CA GLU A 371 -38.94 19.54 -7.25
C GLU A 371 -38.95 18.26 -8.10
N HIS A 372 -39.60 18.29 -9.27
CA HIS A 372 -39.68 17.10 -10.11
C HIS A 372 -38.29 16.70 -10.64
N THR A 373 -37.51 17.67 -11.12
CA THR A 373 -36.15 17.43 -11.61
C THR A 373 -35.21 16.97 -10.50
N LEU A 374 -35.26 17.58 -9.30
CA LEU A 374 -34.45 17.12 -8.16
C LEU A 374 -34.80 15.69 -7.77
N ASN A 375 -36.09 15.41 -7.60
CA ASN A 375 -36.54 14.06 -7.23
C ASN A 375 -36.13 13.06 -8.31
N HIS A 376 -36.23 13.42 -9.59
CA HIS A 376 -35.72 12.58 -10.67
C HIS A 376 -34.20 12.34 -10.58
N GLN A 377 -33.40 13.36 -10.28
CA GLN A 377 -31.94 13.23 -10.09
C GLN A 377 -31.59 12.28 -8.94
N LEU A 378 -32.36 12.26 -7.85
CA LEU A 378 -32.07 11.45 -6.65
C LEU A 378 -32.71 10.06 -6.70
N GLU A 379 -33.91 9.91 -7.26
CA GLU A 379 -34.67 8.66 -7.32
C GLU A 379 -34.22 7.71 -8.43
N THR A 380 -33.63 8.24 -9.50
CA THR A 380 -33.18 7.44 -10.64
C THR A 380 -32.08 6.49 -10.21
N VAL A 381 -32.43 5.22 -10.00
CA VAL A 381 -31.52 4.21 -9.44
C VAL A 381 -30.31 3.99 -10.33
N GLU A 382 -30.46 4.11 -11.65
CA GLU A 382 -29.39 3.91 -12.65
C GLU A 382 -28.24 4.93 -12.54
N VAL A 383 -28.47 6.08 -11.90
CA VAL A 383 -27.48 7.16 -11.74
C VAL A 383 -27.25 7.38 -10.25
N ASP A 384 -26.07 7.03 -9.74
CA ASP A 384 -25.67 7.17 -8.33
C ASP A 384 -24.92 8.49 -8.04
N THR A 385 -24.46 9.19 -9.07
CA THR A 385 -23.57 10.35 -8.93
C THR A 385 -24.18 11.49 -8.10
N PHE A 386 -25.45 11.83 -8.33
CA PHE A 386 -26.13 12.88 -7.56
C PHE A 386 -26.36 12.48 -6.10
N ARG A 387 -26.72 11.21 -5.84
CA ARG A 387 -26.88 10.71 -4.46
C ARG A 387 -25.55 10.71 -3.72
N LYS A 388 -24.46 10.28 -4.37
CA LYS A 388 -23.11 10.36 -3.83
C LYS A 388 -22.70 11.81 -3.53
N LEU A 389 -23.02 12.76 -4.40
CA LEU A 389 -22.75 14.18 -4.19
C LEU A 389 -23.49 14.73 -2.95
N VAL A 390 -24.77 14.40 -2.77
CA VAL A 390 -25.54 14.78 -1.57
C VAL A 390 -24.95 14.15 -0.30
N LEU A 391 -24.70 12.84 -0.32
CA LEU A 391 -24.13 12.13 0.84
C LEU A 391 -22.73 12.65 1.20
N LEU A 392 -21.93 13.06 0.20
CA LEU A 392 -20.63 13.67 0.40
C LEU A 392 -20.74 15.04 1.07
N GLN A 393 -21.67 15.90 0.64
CA GLN A 393 -21.93 17.19 1.30
C GLN A 393 -22.35 17.02 2.78
N ILE A 394 -23.25 16.06 3.06
CA ILE A 394 -23.67 15.73 4.42
C ILE A 394 -22.46 15.26 5.25
N THR A 395 -21.67 14.33 4.70
CA THR A 395 -20.55 13.72 5.42
C THR A 395 -19.46 14.74 5.75
N ILE A 396 -19.06 15.58 4.78
CA ILE A 396 -18.05 16.63 4.97
C ILE A 396 -18.52 17.63 6.02
N THR A 397 -19.75 18.14 5.89
CA THR A 397 -20.27 19.19 6.79
C THR A 397 -20.41 18.66 8.22
N CYS A 398 -20.95 17.45 8.40
CA CYS A 398 -21.02 16.80 9.71
C CYS A 398 -19.63 16.53 10.30
N ASN A 399 -18.66 16.08 9.50
CA ASN A 399 -17.29 15.83 9.96
C ASN A 399 -16.61 17.12 10.43
N ILE A 400 -16.71 18.21 9.67
CA ILE A 400 -16.15 19.51 10.09
C ILE A 400 -16.72 19.94 11.44
N VAL A 401 -18.04 19.86 11.63
CA VAL A 401 -18.68 20.24 12.90
C VAL A 401 -18.25 19.33 14.05
N ASP A 402 -18.22 18.02 13.83
CA ASP A 402 -17.80 17.04 14.83
C ASP A 402 -16.34 17.28 15.26
N GLN A 403 -15.44 17.58 14.33
CA GLN A 403 -14.04 17.92 14.62
C GLN A 403 -13.89 19.23 15.40
N ILE A 404 -14.64 20.28 15.02
CA ILE A 404 -14.68 21.54 15.77
C ILE A 404 -15.17 21.32 17.21
N LEU A 405 -16.16 20.45 17.43
CA LEU A 405 -16.70 20.15 18.76
C LEU A 405 -15.75 19.31 19.63
N ARG A 406 -14.93 18.44 19.03
CA ARG A 406 -14.00 17.55 19.75
C ARG A 406 -12.80 18.30 20.31
N ASP A 407 -12.24 19.25 19.57
CA ASP A 407 -11.05 20.01 19.99
C ASP A 407 -11.42 21.40 20.53
N LYS A 408 -11.16 21.63 21.83
CA LYS A 408 -11.43 22.92 22.49
C LYS A 408 -10.65 24.10 21.90
N ALA A 409 -9.42 23.89 21.42
CA ALA A 409 -8.60 24.95 20.83
C ALA A 409 -9.13 25.36 19.45
N ILE A 410 -9.51 24.38 18.63
CA ILE A 410 -10.17 24.63 17.33
C ILE A 410 -11.52 25.32 17.56
N TYR A 411 -12.34 24.80 18.48
CA TYR A 411 -13.63 25.38 18.87
C TYR A 411 -13.51 26.87 19.19
N ARG A 412 -12.61 27.24 20.10
CA ARG A 412 -12.40 28.64 20.51
C ARG A 412 -12.01 29.52 19.33
N THR A 413 -11.14 29.04 18.46
CA THR A 413 -10.67 29.77 17.28
C THR A 413 -11.80 30.02 16.30
N TYR A 414 -12.59 28.99 15.97
CA TYR A 414 -13.72 29.08 15.05
C TYR A 414 -14.86 29.94 15.60
N VAL A 415 -15.25 29.73 16.86
CA VAL A 415 -16.31 30.52 17.50
C VAL A 415 -15.92 31.98 17.64
N THR A 416 -14.66 32.31 17.93
CA THR A 416 -14.19 33.70 17.97
C THR A 416 -14.35 34.36 16.60
N ARG A 417 -13.95 33.68 15.53
CA ARG A 417 -14.10 34.17 14.15
C ARG A 417 -15.57 34.31 13.76
N TYR A 418 -16.41 33.37 14.17
CA TYR A 418 -17.85 33.40 13.91
C TYR A 418 -18.57 34.53 14.66
N LYS A 419 -18.22 34.77 15.95
CA LYS A 419 -18.72 35.90 16.77
C LYS A 419 -18.42 37.27 16.15
N ASN A 420 -17.26 37.41 15.50
CA ASN A 420 -16.90 38.67 14.83
C ASN A 420 -17.85 39.02 13.69
N VAL A 421 -18.43 38.01 13.01
CA VAL A 421 -19.42 38.20 11.94
C VAL A 421 -20.84 38.31 12.53
N HIS A 422 -21.13 37.51 13.56
CA HIS A 422 -22.45 37.41 14.21
C HIS A 422 -22.47 38.05 15.61
N SER A 423 -22.09 39.32 15.71
CA SER A 423 -21.93 40.02 16.99
C SER A 423 -23.21 40.11 17.85
N GLY A 424 -24.38 39.88 17.25
CA GLY A 424 -25.68 39.86 17.92
C GLY A 424 -26.14 38.50 18.47
N ARG A 425 -25.42 37.39 18.24
CA ARG A 425 -25.82 36.04 18.71
C ARG A 425 -25.12 35.68 20.03
N ALA A 426 -25.89 35.19 21.00
CA ALA A 426 -25.34 34.66 22.26
C ALA A 426 -24.75 33.26 22.02
N ILE A 427 -23.43 33.18 21.88
CA ILE A 427 -22.72 31.94 21.56
C ILE A 427 -21.85 31.50 22.76
N PRO A 428 -21.98 30.24 23.23
CA PRO A 428 -21.23 29.73 24.38
C PRO A 428 -19.72 29.70 24.12
N ASN A 429 -18.92 30.00 25.15
CA ASN A 429 -17.45 30.01 25.07
C ASN A 429 -16.83 28.62 25.14
N ASP A 430 -17.56 27.66 25.71
CA ASP A 430 -17.19 26.25 25.77
C ASP A 430 -18.06 25.44 24.80
N PRO A 431 -17.54 24.31 24.27
CA PRO A 431 -18.31 23.47 23.38
C PRO A 431 -19.58 22.97 24.08
N PRO A 432 -20.75 23.04 23.42
CA PRO A 432 -21.96 22.41 23.96
C PRO A 432 -21.73 20.91 24.11
N THR A 433 -22.53 20.24 24.94
CA THR A 433 -22.48 18.78 25.11
C THR A 433 -22.42 18.10 23.74
N LEU A 434 -21.43 17.23 23.56
CA LEU A 434 -21.09 16.64 22.26
C LEU A 434 -22.32 15.96 21.68
N PHE A 435 -22.89 16.57 20.65
CA PHE A 435 -24.07 16.07 19.97
C PHE A 435 -23.62 14.97 19.00
N LYS A 436 -23.74 13.71 19.46
CA LYS A 436 -23.22 12.53 18.76
C LYS A 436 -23.84 12.30 17.37
N PHE A 437 -24.92 12.99 17.03
CA PHE A 437 -25.55 12.92 15.72
C PHE A 437 -24.55 13.08 14.58
N PHE A 438 -23.67 14.09 14.63
CA PHE A 438 -22.75 14.39 13.52
C PHE A 438 -21.80 13.22 13.24
N SER A 439 -21.14 12.68 14.27
CA SER A 439 -20.29 11.50 14.14
C SER A 439 -21.07 10.24 13.77
N THR A 440 -22.31 10.11 14.23
CA THR A 440 -23.19 8.97 13.89
C THR A 440 -23.60 8.99 12.43
N ALA A 441 -23.98 10.15 11.88
CA ALA A 441 -24.34 10.32 10.48
C ALA A 441 -23.17 9.98 9.55
N VAL A 442 -21.97 10.50 9.86
CA VAL A 442 -20.73 10.16 9.14
C VAL A 442 -20.44 8.67 9.19
N GLY A 443 -20.53 8.06 10.38
CA GLY A 443 -20.32 6.62 10.57
C GLY A 443 -21.28 5.78 9.74
N ARG A 444 -22.58 6.13 9.72
CA ARG A 444 -23.62 5.39 9.00
C ARG A 444 -23.37 5.36 7.49
N ILE A 445 -23.00 6.50 6.91
CA ILE A 445 -22.69 6.62 5.47
C ILE A 445 -21.41 5.83 5.15
N ARG A 446 -20.37 6.00 5.98
CA ARG A 446 -19.09 5.31 5.80
C ARG A 446 -19.25 3.79 5.88
N ASP A 447 -19.95 3.28 6.87
CA ASP A 447 -20.14 1.84 7.08
C ASP A 447 -20.96 1.19 5.96
N PHE A 448 -21.91 1.93 5.37
CA PHE A 448 -22.62 1.50 4.17
C PHE A 448 -21.66 1.25 2.99
N TYR A 449 -20.84 2.24 2.65
CA TYR A 449 -19.92 2.12 1.52
C TYR A 449 -18.76 1.16 1.77
N ARG A 450 -18.34 0.97 3.03
CA ARG A 450 -17.33 -0.04 3.38
C ARG A 450 -17.67 -1.43 2.83
N VAL A 451 -18.96 -1.77 2.82
CA VAL A 451 -19.45 -3.09 2.36
C VAL A 451 -19.81 -3.06 0.87
N LYS A 452 -20.34 -1.95 0.37
CA LYS A 452 -20.95 -1.86 -0.98
C LYS A 452 -20.02 -1.32 -2.07
N ASP A 453 -19.16 -0.37 -1.72
CA ASP A 453 -18.24 0.31 -2.63
C ASP A 453 -16.94 0.68 -1.88
N PRO A 454 -15.98 -0.25 -1.76
CA PRO A 454 -14.72 -0.01 -1.07
C PRO A 454 -13.90 1.14 -1.67
N GLN A 455 -13.99 1.36 -2.99
CA GLN A 455 -13.26 2.45 -3.66
C GLN A 455 -13.78 3.82 -3.24
N PHE A 456 -15.11 3.98 -3.21
CA PHE A 456 -15.72 5.21 -2.71
C PHE A 456 -15.48 5.39 -1.21
N PHE A 457 -15.49 4.30 -0.43
CA PHE A 457 -15.15 4.34 0.99
C PHE A 457 -13.71 4.82 1.24
N ASP A 458 -12.73 4.32 0.50
CA ASP A 458 -11.33 4.74 0.64
C ASP A 458 -11.16 6.22 0.28
N MET A 459 -11.72 6.66 -0.85
CA MET A 459 -11.74 8.07 -1.25
C MET A 459 -12.41 8.97 -0.20
N LEU A 460 -13.55 8.54 0.35
CA LEU A 460 -14.25 9.27 1.40
C LEU A 460 -13.40 9.40 2.66
N ASN A 461 -12.70 8.34 3.09
CA ASN A 461 -11.83 8.41 4.26
C ASN A 461 -10.61 9.32 4.05
N GLU A 462 -10.00 9.26 2.87
CA GLU A 462 -8.89 10.16 2.52
C GLU A 462 -9.34 11.62 2.53
N LEU A 463 -10.52 11.92 1.97
CA LEU A 463 -11.11 13.25 1.98
C LEU A 463 -11.35 13.76 3.41
N LEU A 464 -11.96 12.94 4.27
CA LEU A 464 -12.26 13.34 5.66
C LEU A 464 -10.99 13.56 6.48
N HIS A 465 -9.95 12.75 6.24
CA HIS A 465 -8.64 12.93 6.88
C HIS A 465 -7.95 14.20 6.37
N ALA A 466 -8.03 14.50 5.07
CA ALA A 466 -7.47 15.72 4.50
C ALA A 466 -8.15 16.97 5.08
N ASP A 467 -9.49 16.95 5.18
CA ASP A 467 -10.26 18.04 5.79
C ASP A 467 -9.91 18.26 7.26
N GLU A 468 -9.75 17.18 8.03
CA GLU A 468 -9.31 17.25 9.42
C GLU A 468 -7.92 17.90 9.52
N SER A 469 -6.97 17.45 8.70
CA SER A 469 -5.60 17.99 8.68
C SER A 469 -5.57 19.46 8.29
N PHE A 470 -6.40 19.86 7.32
CA PHE A 470 -6.56 21.24 6.90
C PHE A 470 -7.19 22.11 7.99
N LEU A 471 -8.18 21.59 8.72
CA LEU A 471 -8.82 22.27 9.85
C LEU A 471 -7.81 22.58 10.96
N PHE A 472 -6.96 21.61 11.31
CA PHE A 472 -5.85 21.80 12.26
C PHE A 472 -4.87 22.89 11.78
N ALA A 473 -4.45 22.81 10.51
CA ALA A 473 -3.56 23.81 9.93
C ALA A 473 -4.19 25.23 9.93
N LYS A 474 -5.48 25.34 9.58
CA LYS A 474 -6.22 26.61 9.57
C LYS A 474 -6.40 27.19 10.98
N ALA A 475 -6.62 26.35 11.99
CA ALA A 475 -6.66 26.78 13.40
C ALA A 475 -5.31 27.33 13.85
N ALA A 476 -4.20 26.73 13.39
CA ALA A 476 -2.84 27.20 13.61
C ALA A 476 -2.39 28.34 12.66
N ASN A 477 -3.31 28.99 11.94
CA ASN A 477 -3.02 30.06 10.96
C ASN A 477 -1.99 29.65 9.89
N MET A 478 -2.13 28.43 9.36
CA MET A 478 -1.27 27.87 8.31
C MET A 478 0.23 27.89 8.65
N ALA A 479 0.58 27.86 9.95
CA ALA A 479 1.95 27.84 10.41
C ALA A 479 2.83 26.74 9.77
N PRO A 480 2.34 25.50 9.53
CA PRO A 480 3.12 24.46 8.87
C PRO A 480 3.63 24.83 7.46
N PHE A 481 2.97 25.78 6.78
CA PHE A 481 3.32 26.21 5.42
C PHE A 481 4.21 27.47 5.39
N LYS A 482 4.69 27.97 6.53
CA LYS A 482 5.53 29.18 6.59
C LYS A 482 6.98 28.93 6.16
N GLU A 483 7.50 27.75 6.43
CA GLU A 483 8.93 27.44 6.27
C GLU A 483 9.12 26.23 5.35
N ILE A 484 8.71 26.37 4.09
CA ILE A 484 9.02 25.37 3.06
C ILE A 484 10.47 25.60 2.63
N ALA A 485 11.38 24.75 3.11
CA ALA A 485 12.77 24.76 2.72
C ALA A 485 12.95 24.06 1.37
N TRP A 486 12.96 24.83 0.28
CA TRP A 486 13.31 24.31 -1.04
C TRP A 486 14.80 23.99 -1.08
N ASN A 487 15.15 22.75 -1.46
CA ASN A 487 16.53 22.44 -1.78
C ASN A 487 16.89 23.12 -3.11
N THR A 488 17.58 24.26 -3.01
CA THR A 488 18.03 25.05 -4.16
C THR A 488 19.49 24.79 -4.52
N GLU A 489 20.12 23.81 -3.89
CA GLU A 489 21.48 23.41 -4.22
C GLU A 489 21.48 22.80 -5.62
N SER A 490 22.34 23.34 -6.49
CA SER A 490 22.61 22.68 -7.76
C SER A 490 23.13 21.27 -7.47
N LEU A 491 22.55 20.26 -8.12
CA LEU A 491 23.12 18.91 -8.12
C LEU A 491 24.49 18.99 -8.79
N GLY A 492 25.52 19.21 -7.99
CA GLY A 492 26.84 19.63 -8.48
C GLY A 492 27.49 18.60 -9.40
N HIS A 493 27.06 17.33 -9.33
CA HIS A 493 27.58 16.24 -10.14
C HIS A 493 26.45 15.26 -10.45
N ALA A 494 26.42 14.77 -11.69
CA ALA A 494 25.60 13.61 -12.03
C ALA A 494 26.07 12.41 -11.19
N PRO A 495 25.18 11.53 -10.72
CA PRO A 495 25.59 10.34 -9.99
C PRO A 495 26.54 9.51 -10.87
N GLU A 496 27.75 9.26 -10.39
CA GLU A 496 28.72 8.43 -11.11
C GLU A 496 28.43 6.94 -10.85
N PRO A 497 27.92 6.18 -11.83
CA PRO A 497 27.70 4.76 -11.64
C PRO A 497 29.05 4.04 -11.54
N ALA A 498 29.17 3.13 -10.57
CA ALA A 498 30.34 2.27 -10.45
C ALA A 498 30.43 1.34 -11.67
N CYS A 499 31.19 1.72 -12.70
CA CYS A 499 31.37 0.96 -13.94
C CYS A 499 32.40 -0.19 -13.81
N SER A 500 32.58 -0.72 -12.59
CA SER A 500 33.53 -1.80 -12.33
C SER A 500 32.86 -2.97 -11.61
N PHE A 501 33.09 -4.17 -12.13
CA PHE A 501 32.66 -5.40 -11.47
C PHE A 501 33.67 -5.79 -10.39
N LYS A 502 33.18 -6.42 -9.32
CA LYS A 502 34.05 -7.07 -8.33
C LYS A 502 34.87 -8.15 -9.02
N LYS A 503 36.18 -8.21 -8.72
CA LYS A 503 37.07 -9.24 -9.24
C LYS A 503 36.75 -10.60 -8.59
N PHE A 504 36.80 -11.67 -9.38
CA PHE A 504 36.74 -13.04 -8.84
C PHE A 504 38.07 -13.39 -8.15
N GLY A 505 37.98 -14.04 -6.98
CA GLY A 505 39.15 -14.53 -6.25
C GLY A 505 39.72 -15.83 -6.84
N PHE A 506 40.83 -16.32 -6.29
CA PHE A 506 41.49 -17.56 -6.72
C PHE A 506 40.73 -18.85 -6.40
N ILE A 507 39.68 -18.76 -5.58
CA ILE A 507 38.82 -19.91 -5.29
C ILE A 507 37.79 -19.99 -6.41
N THR A 508 38.00 -20.93 -7.32
CA THR A 508 37.12 -21.20 -8.47
C THR A 508 35.73 -21.67 -8.04
N MET A 509 35.65 -22.41 -6.93
CA MET A 509 34.39 -22.87 -6.34
C MET A 509 33.91 -21.90 -5.25
N GLY A 510 32.61 -21.93 -4.92
CA GLY A 510 32.00 -20.96 -3.99
C GLY A 510 32.65 -20.86 -2.61
N ASN A 511 33.28 -21.93 -2.11
CA ASN A 511 34.10 -21.87 -0.91
C ASN A 511 35.33 -22.79 -1.00
N LYS A 512 36.30 -22.56 -0.09
CA LYS A 512 37.57 -23.30 -0.06
C LYS A 512 37.36 -24.80 0.15
N ARG A 513 36.45 -25.22 1.03
CA ARG A 513 36.20 -26.64 1.35
C ARG A 513 35.74 -27.42 0.11
N ILE A 514 34.82 -26.85 -0.66
CA ILE A 514 34.35 -27.44 -1.90
C ILE A 514 35.48 -27.47 -2.93
N ASN A 515 36.21 -26.36 -3.07
CA ASN A 515 37.34 -26.29 -4.00
C ASN A 515 38.39 -27.37 -3.72
N ASP A 516 38.70 -27.60 -2.44
CA ASP A 516 39.72 -28.56 -2.03
C ASP A 516 39.27 -30.01 -2.27
N VAL A 517 37.98 -30.33 -2.05
CA VAL A 517 37.43 -31.66 -2.39
C VAL A 517 37.41 -31.89 -3.90
N TRP A 518 37.03 -30.88 -4.68
CA TRP A 518 36.99 -30.98 -6.14
C TRP A 518 38.37 -31.11 -6.79
N LYS A 519 39.44 -30.75 -6.07
CA LYS A 519 40.83 -30.97 -6.48
C LYS A 519 41.36 -32.38 -6.18
N ILE A 520 40.60 -33.24 -5.49
CA ILE A 520 41.05 -34.60 -5.19
C ILE A 520 41.16 -35.38 -6.50
N GLU A 521 42.39 -35.79 -6.84
CA GLU A 521 42.66 -36.59 -8.04
C GLU A 521 41.92 -37.93 -7.99
N SER A 522 40.96 -38.12 -8.90
CA SER A 522 40.21 -39.36 -9.06
C SER A 522 40.48 -39.96 -10.44
N GLY A 523 40.35 -41.29 -10.56
CA GLY A 523 40.52 -41.98 -11.83
C GLY A 523 40.96 -43.43 -11.70
N LEU A 524 40.78 -44.19 -12.79
CA LEU A 524 41.07 -45.63 -12.85
C LEU A 524 42.53 -45.99 -12.48
N LYS A 525 43.47 -45.08 -12.71
CA LYS A 525 44.88 -45.28 -12.36
C LYS A 525 45.07 -45.39 -10.84
N ARG A 526 44.49 -44.44 -10.09
CA ARG A 526 44.55 -44.40 -8.62
C ARG A 526 43.89 -45.63 -7.98
N THR A 527 42.77 -46.10 -8.54
CA THR A 527 42.12 -47.32 -8.04
C THR A 527 42.93 -48.59 -8.30
N LYS A 528 43.63 -48.68 -9.45
CA LYS A 528 44.53 -49.80 -9.73
C LYS A 528 45.72 -49.84 -8.78
N ASP A 529 46.30 -48.67 -8.49
CA ASP A 529 47.43 -48.56 -7.57
C ASP A 529 47.04 -48.99 -6.14
N LEU A 530 45.84 -48.58 -5.69
CA LEU A 530 45.30 -48.99 -4.38
C LEU A 530 44.96 -50.49 -4.31
N ALA A 531 44.46 -51.08 -5.40
CA ALA A 531 44.15 -52.50 -5.45
C ALA A 531 45.43 -53.36 -5.37
N LYS A 532 46.47 -52.99 -6.12
CA LYS A 532 47.78 -53.68 -6.07
C LYS A 532 48.42 -53.60 -4.68
N ALA A 533 48.29 -52.47 -3.99
CA ALA A 533 48.85 -52.30 -2.65
C ALA A 533 48.18 -53.19 -1.58
N ARG A 534 47.03 -53.79 -1.86
CA ARG A 534 46.23 -54.59 -0.89
C ARG A 534 46.13 -56.07 -1.25
N GLU A 535 46.85 -56.52 -2.27
CA GLU A 535 46.89 -57.92 -2.68
C GLU A 535 47.69 -58.76 -1.67
N ILE A 536 47.14 -59.88 -1.19
CA ILE A 536 47.76 -60.77 -0.20
C ILE A 536 48.16 -62.08 -0.91
N ASP A 537 49.41 -62.51 -0.76
CA ASP A 537 49.95 -63.75 -1.33
C ASP A 537 49.78 -64.95 -0.37
N PRO A 538 48.94 -65.95 -0.71
CA PRO A 538 48.70 -67.13 0.14
C PRO A 538 49.96 -67.97 0.41
N THR A 539 50.88 -68.06 -0.55
CA THR A 539 52.10 -68.88 -0.42
C THR A 539 53.07 -68.29 0.59
N GLY A 540 53.15 -66.96 0.64
CA GLY A 540 53.91 -66.22 1.67
C GLY A 540 53.34 -66.44 3.07
N VAL A 541 52.02 -66.49 3.21
CA VAL A 541 51.36 -66.77 4.50
C VAL A 541 51.61 -68.21 4.94
N TYR A 542 51.51 -69.20 4.04
CA TYR A 542 51.70 -70.61 4.37
C TYR A 542 53.13 -70.90 4.84
N SER A 543 54.12 -70.40 4.09
CA SER A 543 55.54 -70.56 4.42
C SER A 543 55.92 -69.90 5.73
N ALA A 544 55.37 -68.73 6.04
CA ALA A 544 55.58 -68.06 7.31
C ALA A 544 55.05 -68.90 8.49
N LEU A 545 53.88 -69.52 8.35
CA LEU A 545 53.31 -70.37 9.39
C LEU A 545 54.10 -71.67 9.58
N GLN A 546 54.61 -72.25 8.48
CA GLN A 546 55.48 -73.43 8.53
C GLN A 546 56.79 -73.12 9.28
N ALA A 547 57.39 -71.95 9.05
CA ALA A 547 58.60 -71.52 9.74
C ALA A 547 58.37 -71.28 11.23
N VAL A 548 57.22 -70.71 11.60
CA VAL A 548 56.82 -70.50 13.00
C VAL A 548 56.55 -71.84 13.70
N ALA A 549 55.94 -72.81 13.02
CA ALA A 549 55.71 -74.14 13.56
C ALA A 549 57.00 -74.93 13.81
N ALA A 550 58.03 -74.74 12.95
CA ALA A 550 59.33 -75.40 13.09
C ALA A 550 60.19 -74.84 14.25
N THR A 551 59.86 -73.66 14.80
CA THR A 551 60.72 -72.94 15.75
C THR A 551 60.11 -72.72 17.14
N ALA A 552 58.84 -73.09 17.37
CA ALA A 552 58.14 -72.76 18.62
C ALA A 552 57.77 -73.98 19.49
N GLY A 553 58.32 -74.03 20.71
CA GLY A 553 57.66 -74.66 21.87
C GLY A 553 56.43 -73.83 22.28
N ALA A 554 55.36 -74.51 22.72
CA ALA A 554 54.03 -73.94 22.90
C ALA A 554 54.00 -72.58 23.63
N ALA A 555 53.59 -71.52 22.92
CA ALA A 555 53.35 -70.20 23.49
C ALA A 555 51.87 -70.02 23.90
N THR A 556 51.67 -69.54 25.12
CA THR A 556 50.40 -69.27 25.79
C THR A 556 50.01 -67.78 25.63
N ASP A 557 49.08 -67.49 24.72
CA ASP A 557 48.23 -66.28 24.72
C ASP A 557 46.99 -66.55 23.83
N ALA A 558 45.78 -66.41 24.37
CA ALA A 558 44.58 -67.06 23.83
C ALA A 558 43.70 -66.21 22.89
N ASP A 559 43.53 -64.90 23.11
CA ASP A 559 42.46 -64.15 22.42
C ASP A 559 42.86 -63.49 21.08
N SER A 560 44.05 -62.90 20.95
CA SER A 560 44.52 -62.34 19.66
C SER A 560 44.91 -63.42 18.64
N ARG A 561 45.13 -64.64 19.13
CA ARG A 561 45.49 -65.81 18.33
C ARG A 561 44.35 -66.26 17.43
N ILE A 562 43.11 -66.21 17.91
CA ILE A 562 41.95 -66.71 17.14
C ILE A 562 41.68 -65.85 15.90
N VAL A 563 41.66 -64.51 16.02
CA VAL A 563 41.41 -63.61 14.87
C VAL A 563 42.54 -63.70 13.84
N LYS A 564 43.79 -63.77 14.31
CA LYS A 564 44.94 -63.93 13.43
C LYS A 564 44.94 -65.28 12.73
N GLN A 565 44.68 -66.36 13.47
CA GLN A 565 44.50 -67.69 12.89
C GLN A 565 43.36 -67.70 11.87
N TRP A 566 42.29 -66.96 12.11
CA TRP A 566 41.18 -66.86 11.17
C TRP A 566 41.52 -66.04 9.92
N GLN A 567 42.28 -64.95 10.04
CA GLN A 567 42.81 -64.20 8.90
C GLN A 567 43.77 -65.06 8.07
N ASP A 568 44.65 -65.80 8.74
CA ASP A 568 45.60 -66.73 8.14
C ASP A 568 44.86 -67.87 7.40
N LEU A 569 43.89 -68.52 8.05
CA LEU A 569 43.05 -69.54 7.41
C LEU A 569 42.25 -68.98 6.23
N ARG A 570 41.76 -67.73 6.29
CA ARG A 570 41.08 -67.08 5.16
C ARG A 570 42.02 -66.82 3.99
N ALA A 571 43.25 -66.40 4.26
CA ALA A 571 44.27 -66.20 3.23
C ALA A 571 44.67 -67.54 2.57
N LEU A 572 44.79 -68.61 3.37
CA LEU A 572 45.19 -69.95 2.90
C LEU A 572 44.08 -70.74 2.22
N ARG A 573 42.82 -70.37 2.44
CA ARG A 573 41.63 -71.14 1.99
C ARG A 573 41.64 -71.44 0.49
N PHE A 574 42.12 -70.51 -0.33
CA PHE A 574 42.04 -70.65 -1.79
C PHE A 574 42.97 -71.76 -2.32
N GLU A 575 44.17 -71.90 -1.76
CA GLU A 575 45.19 -72.82 -2.28
C GLU A 575 45.37 -74.09 -1.42
N TYR A 576 45.19 -74.01 -0.09
CA TYR A 576 45.54 -75.09 0.83
C TYR A 576 44.33 -75.74 1.52
N LEU A 577 43.13 -75.64 0.92
CA LEU A 577 41.86 -76.06 1.51
C LEU A 577 41.86 -77.51 2.05
N PHE A 578 42.45 -78.44 1.30
CA PHE A 578 42.47 -79.86 1.70
C PHE A 578 43.41 -80.14 2.88
N GLU A 579 44.45 -79.32 3.06
CA GLU A 579 45.36 -79.48 4.19
C GLU A 579 44.76 -78.99 5.51
N LEU A 580 43.75 -78.12 5.44
CA LEU A 580 42.99 -77.67 6.60
C LEU A 580 42.23 -78.80 7.31
N ALA A 581 42.05 -79.97 6.68
CA ALA A 581 41.49 -81.15 7.33
C ALA A 581 42.36 -81.67 8.50
N LYS A 582 43.61 -81.21 8.59
CA LYS A 582 44.53 -81.50 9.69
C LYS A 582 44.39 -80.52 10.86
N VAL A 583 43.51 -79.52 10.74
CA VAL A 583 43.23 -78.48 11.76
C VAL A 583 41.83 -78.70 12.33
N ASP A 584 41.73 -78.67 13.65
CA ASP A 584 40.46 -78.60 14.37
C ASP A 584 40.53 -77.57 15.51
N GLU A 585 39.41 -77.31 16.17
CA GLU A 585 39.30 -76.31 17.26
C GLU A 585 40.30 -76.54 18.40
N THR A 586 40.74 -77.79 18.59
CA THR A 586 41.67 -78.18 19.65
C THR A 586 43.14 -78.12 19.22
N THR A 587 43.45 -78.38 17.95
CA THR A 587 44.82 -78.40 17.41
C THR A 587 45.25 -77.05 16.83
N GLY A 588 44.30 -76.25 16.33
CA GLY A 588 44.53 -74.95 15.70
C GLY A 588 45.47 -75.04 14.48
N ILE A 589 46.04 -73.91 14.04
CA ILE A 589 46.96 -73.85 12.89
C ILE A 589 48.15 -74.81 13.01
N ASN A 590 48.55 -75.19 14.23
CA ASN A 590 49.65 -76.15 14.43
C ASN A 590 49.31 -77.55 13.90
N GLY A 591 48.03 -77.92 13.82
CA GLY A 591 47.57 -79.18 13.21
C GLY A 591 47.91 -79.31 11.72
N LEU A 592 48.11 -78.20 10.99
CA LEU A 592 48.58 -78.24 9.59
C LEU A 592 49.93 -78.96 9.45
N PHE A 593 50.81 -78.82 10.45
CA PHE A 593 52.22 -79.20 10.36
C PHE A 593 52.60 -80.36 11.29
N ASP A 594 51.79 -80.71 12.29
CA ASP A 594 52.01 -81.86 13.18
C ASP A 594 50.86 -82.89 13.11
N PRO A 595 51.04 -84.03 12.41
CA PRO A 595 50.01 -85.05 12.26
C PRO A 595 49.77 -85.86 13.55
N THR A 596 50.65 -85.80 14.56
CA THR A 596 50.45 -86.51 15.82
C THR A 596 49.37 -85.86 16.68
N LEU A 597 49.23 -84.52 16.60
CA LEU A 597 48.22 -83.75 17.33
C LEU A 597 46.80 -84.07 16.86
N ILE A 598 46.59 -84.20 15.55
CA ILE A 598 45.26 -84.53 15.01
C ILE A 598 44.90 -86.01 15.27
N ALA A 599 45.89 -86.91 15.29
CA ALA A 599 45.68 -88.31 15.66
C ALA A 599 45.28 -88.45 17.14
N ALA A 600 45.98 -87.75 18.04
CA ALA A 600 45.65 -87.72 19.47
C ALA A 600 44.27 -87.07 19.73
N SER A 601 43.94 -85.99 19.03
CA SER A 601 42.60 -85.36 19.09
C SER A 601 41.50 -86.33 18.67
N ARG A 602 41.71 -87.12 17.60
CA ARG A 602 40.76 -88.14 17.15
C ARG A 602 40.60 -89.27 18.17
N GLU A 603 41.70 -89.78 18.72
CA GLU A 603 41.65 -90.85 19.73
C GLU A 603 40.97 -90.40 21.04
N ASP A 604 41.21 -89.16 21.50
CA ASP A 604 40.53 -88.60 22.68
C ASP A 604 39.02 -88.40 22.43
N LYS A 605 38.64 -87.94 21.22
CA LYS A 605 37.24 -87.85 20.82
C LYS A 605 36.58 -89.23 20.81
N ASP A 606 37.23 -90.25 20.25
CA ASP A 606 36.70 -91.62 20.22
C ASP A 606 36.57 -92.25 21.62
N LYS A 607 37.53 -91.99 22.52
CA LYS A 607 37.45 -92.39 23.95
C LYS A 607 36.27 -91.72 24.66
N ARG A 608 36.07 -90.41 24.47
CA ARG A 608 34.93 -89.67 25.05
C ARG A 608 33.59 -90.17 24.52
N ILE A 609 33.52 -90.48 23.23
CA ILE A 609 32.31 -91.05 22.60
C ILE A 609 32.01 -92.42 23.21
N SER A 610 33.03 -93.27 23.38
CA SER A 610 32.88 -94.61 23.98
C SER A 610 32.43 -94.53 25.45
N ALA A 611 33.03 -93.62 26.24
CA ALA A 611 32.64 -93.39 27.64
C ALA A 611 31.21 -92.85 27.79
N LEU A 612 30.79 -91.96 26.89
CA LEU A 612 29.40 -91.49 26.83
C LEU A 612 28.43 -92.63 26.49
N HIS A 613 28.84 -93.53 25.60
CA HIS A 613 28.02 -94.67 25.22
C HIS A 613 27.84 -95.66 26.38
N GLU A 614 28.90 -95.98 27.13
CA GLU A 614 28.80 -96.81 28.34
C GLU A 614 27.96 -96.16 29.45
N ALA A 615 28.12 -94.84 29.68
CA ALA A 615 27.31 -94.09 30.63
C ALA A 615 25.82 -94.13 30.26
N TYR A 616 25.51 -94.05 28.97
CA TYR A 616 24.14 -94.15 28.45
C TYR A 616 23.55 -95.54 28.67
N ILE A 617 24.30 -96.61 28.37
CA ILE A 617 23.86 -98.00 28.59
C ILE A 617 23.61 -98.29 30.07
N LYS A 618 24.48 -97.80 30.96
CA LYS A 618 24.32 -97.98 32.41
C LYS A 618 23.06 -97.30 32.93
N ARG A 619 22.80 -96.06 32.50
CA ARG A 619 21.58 -95.31 32.82
C ARG A 619 20.32 -96.03 32.32
N HIS A 620 20.38 -96.59 31.11
CA HIS A 620 19.27 -97.34 30.54
C HIS A 620 18.94 -98.61 31.33
N ARG A 621 19.94 -99.32 31.87
CA ARG A 621 19.72 -100.49 32.77
C ARG A 621 19.08 -100.10 34.10
N GLU A 622 19.51 -99.01 34.72
CA GLU A 622 18.93 -98.51 35.98
C GLU A 622 17.45 -98.10 35.80
N ASP A 623 17.10 -97.54 34.64
CA ASP A 623 15.72 -97.18 34.31
C ASP A 623 14.84 -98.42 34.05
N LEU A 624 15.40 -99.51 33.48
CA LEU A 624 14.72 -100.80 33.33
C LEU A 624 14.44 -101.49 34.68
N GLU A 625 15.40 -101.52 35.60
CA GLU A 625 15.20 -102.10 36.94
C GLU A 625 14.12 -101.35 37.74
N LYS A 626 14.07 -100.02 37.63
CA LYS A 626 13.01 -99.20 38.24
C LYS A 626 11.64 -99.51 37.64
N ALA A 627 11.56 -99.72 36.33
CA ALA A 627 10.32 -100.09 35.66
C ALA A 627 9.84 -101.49 36.08
N GLU A 628 10.72 -102.48 36.17
CA GLU A 628 10.38 -103.84 36.63
C GLU A 628 9.86 -103.86 38.08
N MET A 629 10.48 -103.09 38.98
CA MET A 629 10.02 -102.93 40.37
C MET A 629 8.63 -102.29 40.46
N TYR A 630 8.34 -101.30 39.60
CA TYR A 630 7.02 -100.66 39.52
C TYR A 630 5.93 -101.64 39.06
N PHE A 631 6.19 -102.44 38.02
CA PHE A 631 5.24 -103.44 37.53
C PHE A 631 5.01 -104.59 38.53
N ARG A 632 6.04 -105.01 39.30
CA ARG A 632 5.89 -106.01 40.37
C ARG A 632 4.98 -105.55 41.51
N GLN A 633 5.12 -104.30 41.96
CA GLN A 633 4.22 -103.74 42.99
C GLN A 633 2.79 -103.59 42.49
N GLN A 634 2.61 -103.30 41.20
CA GLN A 634 1.30 -103.19 40.58
C GLN A 634 0.63 -104.56 40.39
N SER A 635 1.39 -105.62 40.08
CA SER A 635 0.86 -106.98 39.98
C SER A 635 0.43 -107.55 41.33
N GLU A 636 1.22 -107.34 42.40
CA GLU A 636 0.90 -107.81 43.77
C GLU A 636 -0.37 -107.17 44.37
N GLN A 637 -0.71 -105.93 44.00
CA GLN A 637 -1.97 -105.30 44.43
C GLN A 637 -3.19 -105.69 43.56
N SER A 638 -2.95 -106.23 42.36
CA SER A 638 -4.01 -106.65 41.44
C SER A 638 -4.38 -108.14 41.56
N GLU A 639 -3.51 -108.97 42.12
CA GLU A 639 -3.73 -110.42 42.26
C GLU A 639 -4.59 -110.83 43.47
N ASP A 640 -4.82 -109.94 44.46
CA ASP A 640 -5.65 -110.26 45.64
C ASP A 640 -7.16 -109.97 45.46
N LYS A 641 -7.59 -109.47 44.30
CA LYS A 641 -9.02 -109.15 44.02
C LYS A 641 -9.54 -109.67 42.68
N GLY A 642 -8.85 -110.62 42.06
CA GLY A 642 -9.15 -111.03 40.68
C GLY A 642 -9.95 -112.32 40.49
N ASP A 643 -9.87 -113.28 41.42
CA ASP A 643 -10.46 -114.63 41.22
C ASP A 643 -11.90 -114.79 41.78
N GLU A 644 -12.48 -113.75 42.38
CA GLU A 644 -13.92 -113.64 42.68
C GLU A 644 -14.63 -112.70 41.69
N LEU A 645 -14.62 -113.00 40.40
CA LEU A 645 -15.82 -112.93 39.54
C LEU A 645 -15.52 -113.41 38.13
N SER A 646 -15.23 -114.70 38.09
CA SER A 646 -15.66 -115.60 37.03
C SER A 646 -17.21 -115.74 36.93
N ARG A 647 -18.02 -114.66 37.13
CA ARG A 647 -19.38 -114.54 36.53
C ARG A 647 -19.30 -113.88 35.15
N LYS A 648 -18.40 -114.48 34.37
CA LYS A 648 -18.47 -114.87 32.97
C LYS A 648 -19.37 -114.06 32.02
N ARG A 649 -18.61 -113.43 31.12
CA ARG A 649 -18.80 -113.39 29.65
C ARG A 649 -19.64 -112.24 29.11
N ALA A 650 -19.03 -111.05 29.16
CA ALA A 650 -19.03 -110.17 28.00
C ALA A 650 -17.96 -110.71 27.02
N ALA A 651 -18.40 -111.52 26.06
CA ALA A 651 -17.59 -111.94 24.94
C ALA A 651 -18.06 -111.20 23.70
N SER A 652 -17.09 -110.62 23.00
CA SER A 652 -17.03 -110.41 21.54
C SER A 652 -18.06 -109.46 20.93
N THR A 653 -17.71 -108.44 20.16
CA THR A 653 -16.47 -107.97 19.51
C THR A 653 -16.90 -106.71 18.72
N PRO A 654 -16.09 -106.16 17.82
CA PRO A 654 -15.29 -104.95 17.99
C PRO A 654 -15.94 -103.76 17.25
N ASP A 655 -15.47 -102.53 17.46
CA ASP A 655 -14.83 -101.78 16.37
C ASP A 655 -14.40 -100.41 16.83
N SER A 656 -13.31 -99.97 16.21
CA SER A 656 -12.88 -98.59 16.07
C SER A 656 -12.38 -97.91 17.34
N ALA A 657 -11.05 -97.96 17.40
CA ALA A 657 -10.18 -96.99 18.02
C ALA A 657 -10.66 -95.55 17.78
N ASP A 658 -10.88 -94.82 18.87
CA ASP A 658 -10.55 -93.40 18.99
C ASP A 658 -10.47 -92.99 20.47
N ASP A 659 -9.52 -92.09 20.71
CA ASP A 659 -9.50 -91.03 21.71
C ASP A 659 -9.25 -91.31 23.22
N LEU A 660 -8.03 -90.88 23.63
CA LEU A 660 -7.74 -89.87 24.68
C LEU A 660 -8.14 -90.24 26.15
N PRO A 661 -7.65 -89.57 27.23
CA PRO A 661 -7.15 -88.19 27.31
C PRO A 661 -5.97 -87.90 28.28
N GLU A 662 -5.52 -86.63 28.23
CA GLU A 662 -5.01 -85.80 29.35
C GLU A 662 -3.90 -86.35 30.27
N THR A 663 -2.72 -85.73 30.38
CA THR A 663 -2.60 -84.49 31.16
C THR A 663 -1.20 -83.83 31.01
N LYS A 664 -1.22 -82.59 30.50
CA LYS A 664 -0.59 -81.37 31.07
C LYS A 664 0.82 -81.47 31.68
N ARG A 665 1.81 -80.92 30.98
CA ARG A 665 2.36 -79.58 31.29
C ARG A 665 3.39 -79.09 30.26
N SER A 666 3.02 -77.98 29.62
CA SER A 666 3.87 -76.81 29.37
C SER A 666 5.12 -76.99 28.49
N ARG A 667 4.96 -76.75 27.18
CA ARG A 667 5.51 -75.57 26.48
C ARG A 667 4.97 -75.53 25.05
N LEU A 668 3.87 -74.78 24.83
CA LEU A 668 3.38 -74.40 23.49
C LEU A 668 4.52 -73.59 22.80
N GLN A 669 5.00 -74.01 21.63
CA GLN A 669 4.41 -73.81 20.29
C GLN A 669 4.22 -72.34 19.93
N SER A 670 4.91 -71.93 18.87
CA SER A 670 4.30 -71.11 17.84
C SER A 670 4.47 -71.85 16.52
N GLU A 671 3.36 -72.30 15.96
CA GLU A 671 3.24 -72.54 14.53
C GLU A 671 2.33 -71.46 13.95
N SER A 672 2.66 -71.15 12.70
CA SER A 672 2.06 -70.21 11.76
C SER A 672 0.53 -70.12 11.75
N VAL A 673 0.01 -68.94 11.40
CA VAL A 673 -0.68 -68.66 10.11
C VAL A 673 -0.80 -67.11 9.97
N PRO A 674 -0.74 -66.56 8.75
CA PRO A 674 -0.34 -65.18 8.50
C PRO A 674 -1.54 -64.26 8.28
N ALA A 675 -1.56 -63.13 8.98
CA ALA A 675 -2.12 -61.85 8.53
C ALA A 675 -1.92 -60.76 9.59
N GLU A 676 -1.57 -59.57 9.09
CA GLU A 676 -1.82 -58.23 9.64
C GLU A 676 -1.15 -57.71 10.93
N HIS A 677 -0.73 -56.45 10.79
CA HIS A 677 -0.62 -55.40 11.80
C HIS A 677 0.47 -55.46 12.92
N LEU A 678 1.40 -54.51 12.78
CA LEU A 678 1.88 -53.54 13.80
C LEU A 678 2.42 -54.08 15.14
N GLU A 679 3.71 -53.81 15.39
CA GLU A 679 4.20 -53.52 16.74
C GLU A 679 5.24 -52.39 16.72
N SER A 680 4.82 -51.27 17.30
CA SER A 680 5.63 -50.23 17.91
C SER A 680 5.94 -50.62 19.35
N ALA A 681 7.19 -50.44 19.79
CA ALA A 681 7.58 -50.63 21.17
C ALA A 681 7.16 -49.47 22.07
N GLU A 682 6.43 -49.86 23.12
CA GLU A 682 6.65 -49.55 24.55
C GLU A 682 6.28 -48.18 25.16
N THR A 683 5.22 -48.34 25.97
CA THR A 683 4.60 -47.66 27.13
C THR A 683 5.48 -47.77 28.41
N PRO A 684 5.04 -47.48 29.68
CA PRO A 684 3.68 -47.18 30.16
C PRO A 684 3.46 -46.14 31.30
N ASP A 685 2.18 -45.75 31.38
CA ASP A 685 1.30 -45.51 32.55
C ASP A 685 1.70 -44.48 33.63
N THR A 686 0.81 -43.57 34.04
CA THR A 686 -0.42 -43.91 34.77
C THR A 686 -1.38 -42.72 34.87
N ALA A 687 -2.67 -43.02 34.88
CA ALA A 687 -3.76 -42.09 35.20
C ALA A 687 -4.15 -42.14 36.69
N LYS A 688 -4.52 -41.01 37.30
CA LYS A 688 -5.77 -40.76 38.06
C LYS A 688 -5.78 -39.45 38.88
N LYS A 689 -6.90 -38.72 38.75
CA LYS A 689 -7.66 -37.93 39.74
C LYS A 689 -7.00 -37.56 41.09
N SER A 690 -6.94 -36.26 41.41
CA SER A 690 -7.83 -35.57 42.37
C SER A 690 -7.36 -34.14 42.71
N GLU A 691 -8.29 -33.19 42.61
CA GLU A 691 -8.43 -31.90 43.35
C GLU A 691 -8.04 -31.94 44.85
N PRO A 692 -8.09 -30.82 45.62
CA PRO A 692 -7.91 -29.38 45.32
C PRO A 692 -7.27 -28.57 46.49
N GLN A 693 -7.34 -27.22 46.39
CA GLN A 693 -7.42 -26.22 47.48
C GLN A 693 -6.09 -25.92 48.24
N GLU A 694 -5.79 -24.71 48.72
CA GLU A 694 -6.52 -23.44 48.84
C GLU A 694 -5.50 -22.33 49.15
N LYS A 695 -5.85 -21.10 48.70
CA LYS A 695 -5.72 -19.80 49.39
C LYS A 695 -4.39 -19.06 49.56
N GLU A 696 -4.59 -17.74 49.40
CA GLU A 696 -3.98 -16.61 50.13
C GLU A 696 -2.54 -16.26 49.74
N GLN A 697 -2.13 -15.01 49.47
CA GLN A 697 -2.70 -13.65 49.55
C GLN A 697 -1.64 -12.76 48.84
N GLU A 698 -1.99 -11.77 47.98
CA GLU A 698 -1.79 -10.30 48.21
C GLU A 698 -0.37 -9.94 48.73
N SER A 699 0.36 -8.93 48.25
CA SER A 699 0.00 -7.65 47.64
C SER A 699 1.29 -6.91 47.26
N ASP A 700 1.14 -5.97 46.32
CA ASP A 700 1.70 -4.62 46.33
C ASP A 700 3.21 -4.32 46.21
N ASP A 701 3.43 -3.35 45.30
CA ASP A 701 4.30 -2.18 45.39
C ASP A 701 5.83 -2.39 45.35
N ASP A 702 6.50 -1.78 44.37
CA ASP A 702 6.76 -0.33 44.46
C ASP A 702 7.35 0.24 43.16
N ASP A 703 6.98 1.50 42.95
CA ASP A 703 7.58 2.52 42.12
C ASP A 703 9.09 2.71 42.39
N ASP A 704 9.83 3.26 41.42
CA ASP A 704 10.52 4.55 41.59
C ASP A 704 11.44 4.89 40.39
N ASP A 705 11.02 5.96 39.71
CA ASP A 705 11.74 7.22 39.47
C ASP A 705 12.96 7.37 38.55
N GLU A 706 12.76 8.35 37.65
CA GLU A 706 13.62 9.47 37.22
C GLU A 706 15.11 9.23 36.89
N ALA A 707 15.50 9.63 35.67
CA ALA A 707 16.38 10.79 35.48
C ALA A 707 16.55 11.19 34.00
N VAL A 708 16.21 12.43 33.69
CA VAL A 708 16.86 13.30 32.69
C VAL A 708 18.10 13.91 33.40
N PRO A 709 19.30 14.01 32.77
CA PRO A 709 19.69 15.27 32.11
C PRO A 709 20.62 15.17 30.87
N GLU A 710 20.47 16.19 30.02
CA GLU A 710 21.47 16.92 29.22
C GLU A 710 22.41 16.18 28.24
N CYS A 711 22.13 16.37 26.94
CA CYS A 711 23.01 17.06 25.97
C CYS A 711 22.21 17.39 24.70
#